data_AF-A0A6J8DEU9-F1
#
_entry.id   AF-A0A6J8DEU9-F1
#
_cell.length_a   1.000
_cell.length_b   1.000
_cell.length_c   1.000
_cell.angle_alpha   90.00
_cell.angle_beta   90.00
_cell.angle_gamma   90.00
#
_symmetry.space_group_name_H-M   'P 1'
#
loop_
_entity.id
_entity.type
_entity.pdbx_description
1 polymer ?
#
loop_
_entity_poly.entity_id
_entity_poly.type
_entity_poly.pdbx_seq_one_letter_code
_entity_poly.pdbx_strand_id
1 'polypeptide(L)'
;MAEFDRQHQVSLKFKHIKVQVITGLFFNEQTDVVVNSTSQKLHLNDGLGSKALFKAAGDQIQSEILAKYPDGVACGELAISGGHSLYCALVFHCFLKRWTDGDKDNAEEVLKQIVTSSLKEAHEKRDVQSITFPAFGRGFNNFKADNVAKLMFQCVTDFEESLSTEPTVKDVRFVIYPGDEEAVEAFIEEAKQRSQNVITTMEYSTDIGNVRFTLVRGSLTKQVCDVVVNETLENLDMSKSPMSKELCAAAGPGLHLSLKQNVGDKIEYGHIAVTGNADLTNCKAVYHGALPLYKESSKIECRQAINIFLMQCFMEATESGFHSISLPPLGTDLKGYSAELSAEAIQGSIIEYLSGNCDDTSLQNIYLVVHPSAGNIFKAFKDKMFRYAKGKEKLDKTLIAKTPKKGEPPASVENMPLNLVQMPRKPARGTKQWYIQMYQNDLMTPPYWTYFPGGQRLRKLKVDPTFASKGVFKLVDVEQKTLQAVRSLVQKTWNEDSFKHGRDAAGLVDLKYNKIEVTDVKRLENLNLFEKYASFRQHMFGKVLNQSSTFRSPEEFSKSKGQLLTTHHIDPCLTKDIYREINEHYVFHGTKPENIEIILATGLDSRMAGANAMFGQGVYGAESSTKSDQYTDDRTNRDMSPKSMFLTRMCMGEICIVDKPLRMQRPPCKSCLSLRCKKECRNTNLFDSVLVDGPWIFREMVVYDHAQCYPEFLIKYQRVK
;
A
#
# COMPACT_ATOMS: atom_id res chain seq x y z
N MET A 1 -23.35 1.78 18.28
CA MET A 1 -22.99 0.36 18.30
C MET A 1 -21.54 0.32 18.75
N ALA A 2 -21.26 -0.26 19.92
CA ALA A 2 -19.93 -0.20 20.52
C ALA A 2 -19.03 -1.29 19.90
N GLU A 3 -18.04 -0.87 19.10
CA GLU A 3 -16.88 -1.68 18.79
C GLU A 3 -16.06 -1.82 20.07
N PHE A 4 -16.00 -3.04 20.60
CA PHE A 4 -15.08 -3.39 21.68
C PHE A 4 -13.80 -3.90 21.05
N ASP A 5 -12.83 -2.99 20.95
CA ASP A 5 -11.48 -3.24 20.45
C ASP A 5 -10.72 -4.17 21.42
N ARG A 6 -9.89 -5.09 20.89
CA ARG A 6 -9.18 -6.12 21.66
C ARG A 6 -7.98 -5.50 22.40
N GLN A 7 -8.25 -4.84 23.53
CA GLN A 7 -7.27 -4.00 24.23
C GLN A 7 -6.10 -4.75 24.89
N HIS A 8 -6.15 -6.08 25.02
CA HIS A 8 -5.04 -6.89 25.55
C HIS A 8 -5.01 -8.27 24.89
N GLN A 9 -3.88 -8.63 24.29
CA GLN A 9 -3.60 -9.97 23.79
C GLN A 9 -2.23 -10.42 24.29
N VAL A 10 -2.17 -11.54 25.02
CA VAL A 10 -0.92 -12.19 25.42
C VAL A 10 -0.87 -13.56 24.74
N SER A 11 0.25 -13.90 24.10
CA SER A 11 0.41 -15.19 23.43
C SER A 11 1.58 -15.97 24.03
N LEU A 12 1.35 -17.26 24.30
CA LEU A 12 2.36 -18.22 24.74
C LEU A 12 2.43 -19.36 23.74
N LYS A 13 3.62 -19.89 23.52
CA LYS A 13 3.81 -21.11 22.75
C LYS A 13 4.28 -22.21 23.70
N PHE A 14 3.44 -23.22 23.89
CA PHE A 14 3.81 -24.49 24.50
C PHE A 14 4.54 -25.35 23.47
N LYS A 15 4.65 -26.67 23.64
CA LYS A 15 5.49 -27.50 22.75
C LYS A 15 4.98 -27.46 21.31
N HIS A 16 3.69 -27.66 21.11
CA HIS A 16 2.98 -27.64 19.82
C HIS A 16 1.74 -26.73 19.85
N ILE A 17 1.19 -26.45 21.02
CA ILE A 17 -0.01 -25.60 21.19
C ILE A 17 0.36 -24.14 21.43
N LYS A 18 -0.23 -23.23 20.66
CA LYS A 18 -0.24 -21.78 20.95
C LYS A 18 -1.42 -21.47 21.86
N VAL A 19 -1.18 -20.84 23.00
CA VAL A 19 -2.21 -20.36 23.93
C VAL A 19 -2.27 -18.84 23.91
N GLN A 20 -3.46 -18.27 23.73
CA GLN A 20 -3.66 -16.83 23.68
C GLN A 20 -4.64 -16.37 24.76
N VAL A 21 -4.28 -15.38 25.55
CA VAL A 21 -5.20 -14.64 26.42
C VAL A 21 -5.68 -13.42 25.65
N ILE A 22 -6.98 -13.27 25.47
CA ILE A 22 -7.60 -12.20 24.67
C ILE A 22 -8.66 -11.52 25.52
N THR A 23 -8.65 -10.20 25.60
CA THR A 23 -9.77 -9.44 26.17
C THR A 23 -10.85 -9.23 25.11
N GLY A 24 -12.06 -9.74 25.34
CA GLY A 24 -13.15 -9.69 24.35
C GLY A 24 -14.39 -10.52 24.70
N LEU A 25 -15.26 -10.72 23.72
CA LEU A 25 -16.44 -11.58 23.82
C LEU A 25 -16.11 -12.95 23.21
N PHE A 26 -16.13 -14.01 24.01
CA PHE A 26 -15.67 -15.35 23.60
C PHE A 26 -16.44 -15.93 22.41
N PHE A 27 -17.73 -15.61 22.26
CA PHE A 27 -18.58 -16.06 21.15
C PHE A 27 -18.36 -15.27 19.84
N ASN A 28 -17.56 -14.20 19.85
CA ASN A 28 -17.16 -13.47 18.64
C ASN A 28 -15.83 -13.99 18.05
N GLU A 29 -15.18 -14.95 18.70
CA GLU A 29 -13.94 -15.51 18.16
C GLU A 29 -14.18 -16.37 16.92
N GLN A 30 -13.28 -16.23 15.95
CA GLN A 30 -13.20 -17.11 14.79
C GLN A 30 -12.26 -18.27 15.15
N THR A 31 -12.86 -19.32 15.72
CA THR A 31 -12.23 -20.60 16.06
C THR A 31 -13.17 -21.74 15.70
N ASP A 32 -12.66 -22.96 15.58
CA ASP A 32 -13.47 -24.12 15.15
C ASP A 32 -14.49 -24.51 16.23
N VAL A 33 -14.12 -24.35 17.50
CA VAL A 33 -14.92 -24.68 18.68
C VAL A 33 -14.99 -23.50 19.65
N VAL A 34 -16.20 -23.17 20.11
CA VAL A 34 -16.43 -22.26 21.23
C VAL A 34 -17.01 -23.04 22.41
N VAL A 35 -16.44 -22.89 23.60
CA VAL A 35 -16.95 -23.53 24.80
C VAL A 35 -17.86 -22.58 25.57
N ASN A 36 -19.04 -23.06 25.97
CA ASN A 36 -20.07 -22.30 26.66
C ASN A 36 -20.41 -22.96 28.00
N SER A 37 -20.50 -22.17 29.07
CA SER A 37 -21.01 -22.64 30.35
C SER A 37 -22.42 -22.12 30.59
N THR A 38 -23.35 -23.02 30.92
CA THR A 38 -24.77 -22.74 31.10
C THR A 38 -25.35 -23.58 32.26
N SER A 39 -26.68 -23.63 32.41
CA SER A 39 -27.33 -24.43 33.45
C SER A 39 -27.31 -25.94 33.15
N GLN A 40 -27.53 -26.76 34.18
CA GLN A 40 -27.54 -28.22 34.05
C GLN A 40 -28.56 -28.73 33.00
N LYS A 41 -29.67 -28.00 32.83
CA LYS A 41 -30.73 -28.28 31.85
C LYS A 41 -30.49 -27.65 30.49
N LEU A 42 -29.31 -27.07 30.25
CA LEU A 42 -28.88 -26.49 28.98
C LEU A 42 -29.81 -25.38 28.48
N HIS A 43 -30.43 -24.64 29.40
CA HIS A 43 -31.19 -23.44 29.05
C HIS A 43 -30.20 -22.29 28.84
N LEU A 44 -29.97 -21.94 27.58
CA LEU A 44 -28.91 -21.00 27.19
C LEU A 44 -29.22 -19.55 27.58
N ASN A 45 -30.45 -19.26 28.02
CA ASN A 45 -30.77 -17.99 28.66
C ASN A 45 -30.24 -17.88 30.11
N ASP A 46 -29.74 -18.97 30.69
CA ASP A 46 -29.20 -18.99 32.04
C ASP A 46 -27.70 -18.64 32.03
N GLY A 47 -27.38 -17.52 32.69
CA GLY A 47 -26.03 -16.97 32.78
C GLY A 47 -25.76 -15.90 31.73
N LEU A 48 -25.03 -14.85 32.12
CA LEU A 48 -24.78 -13.69 31.25
C LEU A 48 -24.03 -14.08 29.96
N GLY A 49 -23.01 -14.92 30.08
CA GLY A 49 -22.22 -15.41 28.94
C GLY A 49 -23.03 -16.29 28.00
N SER A 50 -23.74 -17.30 28.54
CA SER A 50 -24.59 -18.18 27.75
C SER A 50 -25.71 -17.42 27.04
N LYS A 51 -26.35 -16.47 27.73
CA LYS A 51 -27.42 -15.65 27.15
C LYS A 51 -26.92 -14.78 26.00
N ALA A 52 -25.72 -14.23 26.13
CA ALA A 52 -25.10 -13.44 25.06
C ALA A 52 -24.73 -14.30 23.86
N LEU A 53 -24.17 -15.50 24.09
CA LEU A 53 -23.90 -16.49 23.04
C LEU A 53 -25.20 -16.93 22.36
N PHE A 54 -26.24 -17.25 23.12
CA PHE A 54 -27.54 -17.66 22.61
C PHE A 54 -28.14 -16.62 21.65
N LYS A 55 -28.09 -15.35 22.06
CA LYS A 55 -28.55 -14.23 21.23
C LYS A 55 -27.75 -14.11 19.92
N ALA A 56 -26.44 -14.40 19.96
CA ALA A 56 -25.57 -14.32 18.79
C ALA A 56 -25.75 -15.53 17.84
N ALA A 57 -25.95 -16.73 18.39
CA ALA A 57 -26.10 -17.96 17.63
C ALA A 57 -27.47 -18.10 16.94
N GLY A 58 -28.53 -17.56 17.56
CA GLY A 58 -29.92 -17.68 17.12
C GLY A 58 -30.67 -18.84 17.78
N ASP A 59 -32.01 -18.84 17.68
CA ASP A 59 -32.90 -19.76 18.42
C ASP A 59 -32.68 -21.25 18.09
N GLN A 60 -32.08 -21.55 16.94
CA GLN A 60 -31.82 -22.91 16.47
C GLN A 60 -30.90 -23.68 17.42
N ILE A 61 -29.93 -23.02 18.05
CA ILE A 61 -28.96 -23.67 18.96
C ILE A 61 -29.64 -24.24 20.21
N GLN A 62 -30.64 -23.53 20.74
CA GLN A 62 -31.42 -23.98 21.90
C GLN A 62 -32.30 -25.18 21.54
N SER A 63 -32.88 -25.17 20.34
CA SER A 63 -33.71 -26.27 19.84
C SER A 63 -32.88 -27.53 19.60
N GLU A 64 -31.69 -27.39 19.01
CA GLU A 64 -30.77 -28.50 18.75
C GLU A 64 -30.29 -29.13 20.07
N ILE A 65 -29.81 -28.31 21.01
CA ILE A 65 -29.19 -28.84 22.23
C ILE A 65 -30.22 -29.56 23.13
N LEU A 66 -31.45 -29.04 23.23
CA LEU A 66 -32.52 -29.70 24.00
C LEU A 66 -33.06 -30.96 23.31
N ALA A 67 -33.01 -31.03 21.97
CA ALA A 67 -33.39 -32.24 21.24
C ALA A 67 -32.35 -33.36 21.41
N LYS A 68 -31.06 -33.01 21.43
CA LYS A 68 -29.96 -33.98 21.60
C LYS A 68 -29.76 -34.42 23.06
N TYR A 69 -29.98 -33.50 24.00
CA TYR A 69 -29.72 -33.71 25.43
C TYR A 69 -30.94 -33.30 26.28
N PRO A 70 -32.09 -34.01 26.15
CA PRO A 70 -33.35 -33.61 26.80
C PRO A 70 -33.28 -33.62 28.33
N ASP A 71 -32.41 -34.45 28.91
CA ASP A 71 -32.24 -34.56 30.37
C ASP A 71 -31.20 -33.57 30.94
N GLY A 72 -30.50 -32.84 30.07
CA GLY A 72 -29.38 -31.98 30.43
C GLY A 72 -28.03 -32.72 30.42
N VAL A 73 -27.05 -32.16 31.13
CA VAL A 73 -25.70 -32.75 31.31
C VAL A 73 -25.32 -32.82 32.78
N ALA A 74 -24.56 -33.84 33.18
CA ALA A 74 -23.94 -33.88 34.50
C ALA A 74 -22.75 -32.90 34.59
N CYS A 75 -22.28 -32.64 35.81
CA CYS A 75 -21.03 -31.89 36.02
C CYS A 75 -19.88 -32.62 35.32
N GLY A 76 -19.10 -31.91 34.51
CA GLY A 76 -17.96 -32.49 33.80
C GLY A 76 -18.29 -33.07 32.41
N GLU A 77 -19.56 -33.22 32.06
CA GLU A 77 -20.00 -33.67 30.73
C GLU A 77 -20.12 -32.50 29.74
N LEU A 78 -20.01 -32.83 28.45
CA LEU A 78 -20.15 -31.88 27.35
C LEU A 78 -21.36 -32.26 26.49
N ALA A 79 -22.19 -31.27 26.19
CA ALA A 79 -23.20 -31.35 25.15
C ALA A 79 -22.76 -30.57 23.91
N ILE A 80 -22.91 -31.14 22.71
CA ILE A 80 -22.36 -30.56 21.48
C ILE A 80 -23.48 -30.17 20.52
N SER A 81 -23.46 -28.92 20.06
CA SER A 81 -24.28 -28.42 18.96
C SER A 81 -23.44 -27.86 17.81
N GLY A 82 -24.10 -27.56 16.69
CA GLY A 82 -23.54 -26.65 15.68
C GLY A 82 -23.39 -25.21 16.20
N GLY A 83 -22.56 -24.41 15.53
CA GLY A 83 -22.38 -22.98 15.83
C GLY A 83 -23.48 -22.05 15.31
N HIS A 84 -24.28 -22.51 14.34
CA HIS A 84 -25.34 -21.73 13.69
C HIS A 84 -24.86 -20.37 13.16
N SER A 85 -25.31 -19.25 13.72
CA SER A 85 -24.93 -17.90 13.28
C SER A 85 -23.60 -17.42 13.87
N LEU A 86 -22.92 -18.24 14.68
CA LEU A 86 -21.57 -17.96 15.18
C LEU A 86 -20.51 -18.23 14.11
N TYR A 87 -19.30 -17.70 14.31
CA TYR A 87 -18.16 -17.94 13.42
C TYR A 87 -17.48 -19.31 13.63
N CYS A 88 -17.95 -20.12 14.58
CA CYS A 88 -17.42 -21.45 14.86
C CYS A 88 -18.29 -22.55 14.25
N ALA A 89 -17.67 -23.71 13.99
CA ALA A 89 -18.39 -24.87 13.49
C ALA A 89 -19.20 -25.55 14.60
N LEU A 90 -18.63 -25.61 15.82
CA LEU A 90 -19.20 -26.34 16.96
C LEU A 90 -19.23 -25.49 18.23
N VAL A 91 -20.21 -25.77 19.09
CA VAL A 91 -20.28 -25.23 20.45
C VAL A 91 -20.32 -26.38 21.46
N PHE A 92 -19.40 -26.34 22.43
CA PHE A 92 -19.36 -27.30 23.53
C PHE A 92 -20.00 -26.67 24.76
N HIS A 93 -21.16 -27.19 25.16
CA HIS A 93 -21.95 -26.73 26.29
C HIS A 93 -21.62 -27.55 27.53
N CYS A 94 -21.31 -26.87 28.63
CA CYS A 94 -20.97 -27.51 29.90
C CYS A 94 -21.74 -26.87 31.07
N PHE A 95 -21.85 -27.63 32.16
CA PHE A 95 -22.41 -27.15 33.42
C PHE A 95 -21.32 -27.13 34.50
N LEU A 96 -21.15 -25.97 35.15
CA LEU A 96 -20.20 -25.77 36.24
C LEU A 96 -20.89 -25.88 37.59
N LYS A 97 -20.22 -26.51 38.56
CA LYS A 97 -20.62 -26.44 39.97
C LYS A 97 -20.24 -25.07 40.55
N ARG A 98 -21.07 -24.54 41.44
CA ARG A 98 -20.78 -23.27 42.12
C ARG A 98 -19.64 -23.44 43.12
N TRP A 99 -18.73 -22.46 43.15
CA TRP A 99 -17.69 -22.36 44.15
C TRP A 99 -18.25 -21.88 45.50
N THR A 100 -18.01 -22.66 46.55
CA THR A 100 -18.29 -22.29 47.94
C THR A 100 -17.14 -22.76 48.84
N ASP A 101 -16.91 -22.11 49.98
CA ASP A 101 -15.77 -22.43 50.86
C ASP A 101 -15.80 -23.88 51.37
N GLY A 102 -16.98 -24.51 51.43
CA GLY A 102 -17.14 -25.91 51.85
C GLY A 102 -17.01 -26.96 50.74
N ASP A 103 -16.89 -26.56 49.47
CA ASP A 103 -16.97 -27.48 48.31
C ASP A 103 -16.01 -27.06 47.16
N LYS A 104 -15.00 -26.26 47.50
CA LYS A 104 -14.04 -25.67 46.56
C LYS A 104 -13.29 -26.72 45.73
N ASP A 105 -12.83 -27.80 46.36
CA ASP A 105 -11.97 -28.80 45.71
C ASP A 105 -12.77 -29.56 44.63
N ASN A 106 -14.05 -29.82 44.90
CA ASN A 106 -14.94 -30.46 43.93
C ASN A 106 -15.34 -29.50 42.79
N ALA A 107 -15.46 -28.19 43.06
CA ALA A 107 -15.72 -27.19 42.01
C ALA A 107 -14.50 -26.99 41.09
N GLU A 108 -13.29 -26.98 41.66
CA GLU A 108 -12.02 -26.98 40.89
C GLU A 108 -11.90 -28.22 40.01
N GLU A 109 -12.21 -29.40 40.55
CA GLU A 109 -12.09 -30.65 39.80
C GLU A 109 -13.06 -30.74 38.62
N VAL A 110 -14.30 -30.27 38.80
CA VAL A 110 -15.27 -30.15 37.69
C VAL A 110 -14.76 -29.19 36.62
N LEU A 111 -14.16 -28.06 36.99
CA LEU A 111 -13.57 -27.13 36.02
C LEU A 111 -12.44 -27.77 35.23
N LYS A 112 -11.51 -28.46 35.90
CA LYS A 112 -10.42 -29.20 35.22
C LYS A 112 -10.98 -30.22 34.26
N GLN A 113 -11.94 -31.02 34.71
CA GLN A 113 -12.59 -32.04 33.90
C GLN A 113 -13.21 -31.45 32.63
N ILE A 114 -13.89 -30.30 32.73
CA ILE A 114 -14.50 -29.64 31.57
C ILE A 114 -13.45 -29.17 30.56
N VAL A 115 -12.40 -28.49 31.02
CA VAL A 115 -11.34 -27.97 30.14
C VAL A 115 -10.63 -29.13 29.44
N THR A 116 -10.22 -30.14 30.21
CA THR A 116 -9.55 -31.33 29.67
C THR A 116 -10.44 -32.12 28.72
N SER A 117 -11.72 -32.35 29.06
CA SER A 117 -12.65 -33.06 28.18
C SER A 117 -12.92 -32.29 26.89
N SER A 118 -12.96 -30.96 26.96
CA SER A 118 -13.14 -30.12 25.77
C SER A 118 -11.95 -30.20 24.83
N LEU A 119 -10.73 -30.20 25.37
CA LEU A 119 -9.50 -30.37 24.59
C LEU A 119 -9.42 -31.77 23.95
N LYS A 120 -9.80 -32.82 24.68
CA LYS A 120 -9.85 -34.20 24.16
C LYS A 120 -10.91 -34.37 23.07
N GLU A 121 -12.12 -33.90 23.30
CA GLU A 121 -13.22 -33.96 22.33
C GLU A 121 -12.86 -33.18 21.05
N ALA A 122 -12.23 -32.01 21.18
CA ALA A 122 -11.71 -31.26 20.04
C ALA A 122 -10.59 -32.03 19.32
N HIS A 123 -9.71 -32.71 20.08
CA HIS A 123 -8.61 -33.47 19.50
C HIS A 123 -9.06 -34.66 18.64
N GLU A 124 -10.11 -35.36 19.08
CA GLU A 124 -10.67 -36.51 18.37
C GLU A 124 -11.33 -36.11 17.04
N LYS A 125 -11.69 -34.83 16.85
CA LYS A 125 -12.23 -34.30 15.60
C LYS A 125 -11.09 -33.84 14.69
N ARG A 126 -10.82 -34.59 13.61
CA ARG A 126 -9.67 -34.35 12.70
C ARG A 126 -9.62 -32.96 12.07
N ASP A 127 -10.76 -32.29 11.88
CA ASP A 127 -10.86 -30.97 11.25
C ASP A 127 -10.87 -29.80 12.24
N VAL A 128 -10.65 -30.06 13.54
CA VAL A 128 -10.61 -29.03 14.59
C VAL A 128 -9.16 -28.71 14.95
N GLN A 129 -8.76 -27.46 14.76
CA GLN A 129 -7.42 -26.97 15.09
C GLN A 129 -7.42 -25.85 16.14
N SER A 130 -8.58 -25.27 16.44
CA SER A 130 -8.70 -24.14 17.34
C SER A 130 -9.90 -24.23 18.29
N ILE A 131 -9.70 -23.83 19.54
CA ILE A 131 -10.73 -23.85 20.58
C ILE A 131 -10.67 -22.61 21.45
N THR A 132 -11.84 -22.04 21.75
CA THR A 132 -12.01 -20.86 22.59
C THR A 132 -12.71 -21.20 23.90
N PHE A 133 -12.12 -20.80 25.02
CA PHE A 133 -12.71 -20.88 26.34
C PHE A 133 -12.97 -19.48 26.91
N PRO A 134 -14.12 -19.25 27.56
CA PRO A 134 -14.33 -18.07 28.40
C PRO A 134 -13.57 -18.20 29.72
N ALA A 135 -13.49 -17.10 30.48
CA ALA A 135 -13.15 -17.14 31.89
C ALA A 135 -14.25 -17.88 32.68
N PHE A 136 -14.12 -19.19 32.83
CA PHE A 136 -15.14 -20.02 33.49
C PHE A 136 -15.38 -19.60 34.95
N GLY A 137 -16.61 -19.82 35.41
CA GLY A 137 -16.93 -19.74 36.83
C GLY A 137 -17.00 -18.32 37.42
N ARG A 138 -16.70 -17.29 36.63
CA ARG A 138 -16.81 -15.88 37.03
C ARG A 138 -18.28 -15.43 37.11
N GLY A 139 -18.58 -14.56 38.07
CA GLY A 139 -19.95 -14.12 38.37
C GLY A 139 -20.71 -15.11 39.27
N PHE A 140 -21.83 -15.67 38.80
CA PHE A 140 -22.75 -16.48 39.62
C PHE A 140 -22.10 -17.70 40.29
N ASN A 141 -21.09 -18.29 39.66
CA ASN A 141 -20.40 -19.47 40.16
C ASN A 141 -19.23 -19.16 41.12
N ASN A 142 -18.92 -17.87 41.37
CA ASN A 142 -18.02 -17.38 42.44
C ASN A 142 -16.57 -17.92 42.46
N PHE A 143 -16.02 -18.31 41.32
CA PHE A 143 -14.61 -18.75 41.25
C PHE A 143 -13.65 -17.56 41.40
N LYS A 144 -12.54 -17.79 42.11
CA LYS A 144 -11.43 -16.82 42.21
C LYS A 144 -10.64 -16.76 40.90
N ALA A 145 -10.36 -15.55 40.42
CA ALA A 145 -9.79 -15.32 39.10
C ALA A 145 -8.40 -15.95 38.90
N ASP A 146 -7.54 -15.84 39.91
CA ASP A 146 -6.18 -16.41 39.93
C ASP A 146 -6.18 -17.93 39.88
N ASN A 147 -7.07 -18.58 40.64
CA ASN A 147 -7.22 -20.03 40.62
C ASN A 147 -7.72 -20.53 39.26
N VAL A 148 -8.72 -19.87 38.66
CA VAL A 148 -9.24 -20.26 37.33
C VAL A 148 -8.15 -20.15 36.26
N ALA A 149 -7.40 -19.04 36.24
CA ALA A 149 -6.29 -18.85 35.31
C ALA A 149 -5.28 -19.99 35.43
N LYS A 150 -4.78 -20.24 36.65
CA LYS A 150 -3.82 -21.33 36.95
C LYS A 150 -4.33 -22.69 36.46
N LEU A 151 -5.56 -23.04 36.82
CA LEU A 151 -6.16 -24.33 36.47
C LEU A 151 -6.30 -24.50 34.96
N MET A 152 -6.81 -23.49 34.25
CA MET A 152 -7.03 -23.57 32.81
C MET A 152 -5.71 -23.72 32.04
N PHE A 153 -4.68 -22.95 32.40
CA PHE A 153 -3.35 -23.11 31.82
C PHE A 153 -2.74 -24.48 32.14
N GLN A 154 -2.93 -24.97 33.37
CA GLN A 154 -2.46 -26.31 33.75
C GLN A 154 -3.14 -27.39 32.92
N CYS A 155 -4.45 -27.31 32.71
CA CYS A 155 -5.18 -28.29 31.90
C CYS A 155 -4.68 -28.37 30.46
N VAL A 156 -4.27 -27.25 29.85
CA VAL A 156 -3.67 -27.25 28.50
C VAL A 156 -2.30 -27.93 28.51
N THR A 157 -1.51 -27.65 29.56
CA THR A 157 -0.18 -28.26 29.76
C THR A 157 -0.31 -29.78 29.91
N ASP A 158 -1.14 -30.22 30.86
CA ASP A 158 -1.38 -31.64 31.15
C ASP A 158 -1.96 -32.37 29.94
N PHE A 159 -2.87 -31.71 29.20
CA PHE A 159 -3.42 -32.24 27.97
C PHE A 159 -2.32 -32.52 26.94
N GLU A 160 -1.47 -31.53 26.63
CA GLU A 160 -0.39 -31.70 25.67
C GLU A 160 0.62 -32.77 26.10
N GLU A 161 0.95 -32.83 27.39
CA GLU A 161 1.86 -33.84 27.96
C GLU A 161 1.27 -35.25 27.96
N SER A 162 -0.06 -35.38 28.05
CA SER A 162 -0.74 -36.67 28.06
C SER A 162 -0.80 -37.35 26.68
N LEU A 163 -0.54 -36.62 25.59
CA LEU A 163 -0.64 -37.15 24.24
C LEU A 163 0.64 -37.86 23.80
N SER A 164 0.47 -39.03 23.19
CA SER A 164 1.56 -39.77 22.54
C SER A 164 1.87 -39.28 21.12
N THR A 165 0.95 -38.52 20.52
CA THR A 165 1.04 -37.95 19.17
C THR A 165 0.88 -36.44 19.25
N GLU A 166 1.23 -35.72 18.18
CA GLU A 166 0.97 -34.29 18.14
C GLU A 166 -0.53 -33.97 18.29
N PRO A 167 -0.89 -32.93 19.06
CA PRO A 167 -2.27 -32.48 19.15
C PRO A 167 -2.74 -31.95 17.80
N THR A 168 -3.99 -32.24 17.42
CA THR A 168 -4.67 -31.61 16.28
C THR A 168 -5.03 -30.17 16.59
N VAL A 169 -5.43 -29.89 17.82
CA VAL A 169 -5.63 -28.54 18.36
C VAL A 169 -4.28 -27.83 18.43
N LYS A 170 -4.10 -26.76 17.66
CA LYS A 170 -2.88 -25.94 17.61
C LYS A 170 -3.07 -24.54 18.23
N ASP A 171 -4.31 -24.05 18.35
CA ASP A 171 -4.62 -22.71 18.87
C ASP A 171 -5.68 -22.78 19.99
N VAL A 172 -5.30 -22.45 21.22
CA VAL A 172 -6.20 -22.36 22.38
C VAL A 172 -6.33 -20.90 22.79
N ARG A 173 -7.57 -20.38 22.85
CA ARG A 173 -7.83 -18.98 23.24
C ARG A 173 -8.61 -18.91 24.54
N PHE A 174 -8.06 -18.22 25.53
CA PHE A 174 -8.76 -17.80 26.75
C PHE A 174 -9.28 -16.38 26.54
N VAL A 175 -10.59 -16.24 26.36
CA VAL A 175 -11.23 -14.95 26.07
C VAL A 175 -11.92 -14.42 27.31
N ILE A 176 -11.41 -13.30 27.82
CA ILE A 176 -11.81 -12.72 29.08
C ILE A 176 -12.69 -11.50 28.81
N TYR A 177 -13.86 -11.45 29.45
CA TYR A 177 -14.79 -10.33 29.29
C TYR A 177 -14.12 -9.01 29.73
N PRO A 178 -14.14 -7.95 28.91
CA PRO A 178 -13.43 -6.70 29.22
C PRO A 178 -13.86 -6.01 30.52
N GLY A 179 -15.10 -6.26 30.97
CA GLY A 179 -15.60 -5.71 32.23
C GLY A 179 -15.19 -6.47 33.49
N ASP A 180 -14.48 -7.61 33.37
CA ASP A 180 -13.94 -8.38 34.51
C ASP A 180 -12.43 -8.12 34.64
N GLU A 181 -12.07 -6.93 35.12
CA GLU A 181 -10.68 -6.47 35.24
C GLU A 181 -9.83 -7.44 36.07
N GLU A 182 -10.38 -8.01 37.15
CA GLU A 182 -9.71 -9.00 38.01
C GLU A 182 -9.34 -10.27 37.22
N ALA A 183 -10.25 -10.80 36.40
CA ALA A 183 -9.97 -11.95 35.55
C ALA A 183 -8.96 -11.61 34.45
N VAL A 184 -9.03 -10.41 33.86
CA VAL A 184 -8.06 -9.96 32.85
C VAL A 184 -6.65 -9.94 33.46
N GLU A 185 -6.50 -9.33 34.63
CA GLU A 185 -5.21 -9.27 35.34
C GLU A 185 -4.70 -10.66 35.71
N ALA A 186 -5.55 -11.52 36.27
CA ALA A 186 -5.17 -12.87 36.69
C ALA A 186 -4.66 -13.73 35.53
N PHE A 187 -5.36 -13.75 34.39
CA PHE A 187 -4.93 -14.53 33.22
C PHE A 187 -3.67 -13.97 32.58
N ILE A 188 -3.53 -12.64 32.54
CA ILE A 188 -2.31 -11.99 32.05
C ILE A 188 -1.12 -12.27 32.96
N GLU A 189 -1.32 -12.30 34.28
CA GLU A 189 -0.25 -12.57 35.25
C GLU A 189 0.15 -14.04 35.26
N GLU A 190 -0.79 -14.97 35.17
CA GLU A 190 -0.50 -16.41 35.04
C GLU A 190 0.28 -16.69 33.74
N ALA A 191 -0.13 -16.08 32.63
CA ALA A 191 0.63 -16.12 31.39
C ALA A 191 2.06 -15.61 31.59
N LYS A 192 2.24 -14.46 32.27
CA LYS A 192 3.58 -13.94 32.58
C LYS A 192 4.40 -14.88 33.45
N GLN A 193 3.81 -15.54 34.45
CA GLN A 193 4.55 -16.46 35.31
C GLN A 193 5.04 -17.68 34.51
N ARG A 194 4.18 -18.25 33.65
CA ARG A 194 4.57 -19.36 32.77
C ARG A 194 5.57 -18.95 31.68
N SER A 195 5.57 -17.66 31.32
CA SER A 195 6.54 -17.06 30.38
C SER A 195 7.98 -16.98 30.90
N GLN A 196 8.20 -17.07 32.22
CA GLN A 196 9.56 -17.05 32.78
C GLN A 196 10.30 -18.39 32.59
N ASN A 197 9.58 -19.47 32.25
CA ASN A 197 10.14 -20.81 31.99
C ASN A 197 10.13 -21.20 30.50
N VAL A 198 9.62 -20.35 29.61
CA VAL A 198 9.56 -20.58 28.16
C VAL A 198 9.82 -19.26 27.46
N ILE A 199 10.70 -19.23 26.45
CA ILE A 199 11.04 -18.01 25.68
C ILE A 199 9.74 -17.36 25.17
N THR A 200 9.34 -16.22 25.75
CA THR A 200 8.05 -15.58 25.43
C THR A 200 8.25 -14.18 24.89
N THR A 201 7.50 -13.89 23.82
CA THR A 201 7.29 -12.55 23.27
C THR A 201 6.06 -11.96 23.95
N MET A 202 6.23 -10.92 24.79
CA MET A 202 5.07 -10.21 25.35
C MET A 202 4.64 -9.09 24.40
N GLU A 203 3.37 -9.08 23.98
CA GLU A 203 2.85 -8.09 23.03
C GLU A 203 1.71 -7.25 23.65
N TYR A 204 1.63 -5.97 23.29
CA TYR A 204 0.52 -5.07 23.61
C TYR A 204 0.11 -4.36 22.32
N SER A 205 -1.12 -4.55 21.88
CA SER A 205 -1.61 -3.97 20.63
C SER A 205 -2.73 -2.95 20.84
N THR A 206 -2.80 -1.97 19.95
CA THR A 206 -3.93 -1.07 19.79
C THR A 206 -4.11 -0.82 18.30
N ASP A 207 -5.36 -0.70 17.85
CA ASP A 207 -5.64 -0.34 16.46
C ASP A 207 -5.70 1.20 16.34
N ILE A 208 -5.08 1.74 15.29
CA ILE A 208 -5.10 3.17 14.94
C ILE A 208 -5.63 3.26 13.50
N GLY A 209 -6.91 3.55 13.35
CA GLY A 209 -7.59 3.38 12.06
C GLY A 209 -7.65 1.91 11.66
N ASN A 210 -7.20 1.57 10.45
CA ASN A 210 -7.10 0.22 9.91
C ASN A 210 -5.74 -0.46 10.15
N VAL A 211 -4.84 0.18 10.92
CA VAL A 211 -3.48 -0.32 11.15
C VAL A 211 -3.30 -0.73 12.61
N ARG A 212 -2.78 -1.94 12.83
CA ARG A 212 -2.47 -2.46 14.16
C ARG A 212 -1.10 -2.01 14.63
N PHE A 213 -1.04 -1.29 15.74
CA PHE A 213 0.21 -0.91 16.40
C PHE A 213 0.49 -1.83 17.60
N THR A 214 1.59 -2.58 17.56
CA THR A 214 1.94 -3.60 18.55
C THR A 214 3.30 -3.32 19.20
N LEU A 215 3.31 -3.13 20.51
CA LEU A 215 4.52 -3.11 21.34
C LEU A 215 4.91 -4.54 21.69
N VAL A 216 6.12 -4.94 21.30
CA VAL A 216 6.66 -6.28 21.41
C VAL A 216 7.85 -6.27 22.37
N ARG A 217 7.87 -7.15 23.37
CA ARG A 217 9.06 -7.43 24.19
C ARG A 217 9.82 -8.60 23.57
N GLY A 218 10.89 -8.31 22.84
CA GLY A 218 11.59 -9.31 22.02
C GLY A 218 12.85 -8.78 21.36
N SER A 219 13.52 -9.62 20.57
CA SER A 219 14.66 -9.19 19.74
C SER A 219 14.17 -8.75 18.36
N LEU A 220 14.62 -7.59 17.90
CA LEU A 220 14.31 -7.04 16.58
C LEU A 220 14.75 -8.00 15.46
N THR A 221 15.84 -8.74 15.66
CA THR A 221 16.36 -9.71 14.68
C THR A 221 15.45 -10.92 14.47
N LYS A 222 14.55 -11.19 15.42
CA LYS A 222 13.59 -12.31 15.39
C LYS A 222 12.18 -11.89 15.01
N GLN A 223 11.93 -10.58 14.87
CA GLN A 223 10.61 -10.07 14.53
C GLN A 223 10.33 -10.35 13.05
N VAL A 224 9.21 -11.02 12.78
CA VAL A 224 8.74 -11.25 11.41
C VAL A 224 7.94 -10.02 10.95
N CYS A 225 8.41 -9.39 9.88
CA CYS A 225 7.76 -8.24 9.23
C CYS A 225 8.32 -8.05 7.83
N ASP A 226 7.76 -7.15 7.02
CA ASP A 226 8.33 -6.84 5.70
C ASP A 226 9.59 -5.97 5.83
N VAL A 227 9.56 -5.00 6.75
CA VAL A 227 10.64 -4.00 6.92
C VAL A 227 11.13 -3.94 8.37
N VAL A 228 12.45 -3.97 8.56
CA VAL A 228 13.10 -3.70 9.85
C VAL A 228 13.74 -2.31 9.82
N VAL A 229 13.44 -1.46 10.81
CA VAL A 229 14.07 -0.15 10.98
C VAL A 229 15.30 -0.30 11.87
N ASN A 230 16.42 0.27 11.44
CA ASN A 230 17.69 0.26 12.13
C ASN A 230 18.17 1.68 12.43
N GLU A 231 18.44 1.96 13.70
CA GLU A 231 19.17 3.16 14.09
C GLU A 231 20.68 2.92 14.01
N THR A 232 21.36 3.69 13.16
CA THR A 232 22.80 3.69 12.99
C THR A 232 23.42 5.03 13.43
N LEU A 233 24.74 5.07 13.53
CA LEU A 233 25.48 6.32 13.56
C LEU A 233 25.43 7.01 12.19
N GLU A 234 25.66 8.33 12.18
CA GLU A 234 25.71 9.14 10.96
C GLU A 234 26.74 8.61 9.96
N ASN A 235 27.88 8.13 10.44
CA ASN A 235 28.92 7.53 9.61
C ASN A 235 28.60 6.09 9.17
N LEU A 236 27.36 5.63 9.35
CA LEU A 236 26.87 4.30 9.00
C LEU A 236 27.58 3.14 9.71
N ASP A 237 28.29 3.42 10.81
CA ASP A 237 28.98 2.41 11.59
C ASP A 237 27.98 1.64 12.47
N MET A 238 27.65 0.42 12.02
CA MET A 238 26.74 -0.50 12.69
C MET A 238 27.41 -1.22 13.88
N SER A 239 28.73 -1.10 14.08
CA SER A 239 29.44 -1.84 15.13
C SER A 239 29.32 -1.21 16.53
N LYS A 240 28.89 0.06 16.60
CA LYS A 240 28.90 0.85 17.85
C LYS A 240 27.57 0.80 18.58
N SER A 241 26.45 0.90 17.86
CA SER A 241 25.11 0.84 18.45
C SER A 241 24.80 -0.61 18.85
N PRO A 242 24.41 -0.90 20.10
CA PRO A 242 24.07 -2.26 20.54
C PRO A 242 23.05 -2.94 19.63
N MET A 243 21.95 -2.24 19.31
CA MET A 243 20.92 -2.74 18.40
C MET A 243 21.45 -2.96 16.98
N SER A 244 22.18 -1.99 16.43
CA SER A 244 22.71 -2.07 15.06
C SER A 244 23.73 -3.19 14.91
N LYS A 245 24.51 -3.46 15.98
CA LYS A 245 25.49 -4.54 16.05
C LYS A 245 24.80 -5.90 16.09
N GLU A 246 23.73 -6.05 16.87
CA GLU A 246 22.92 -7.28 16.91
C GLU A 246 22.32 -7.57 15.53
N LEU A 247 21.79 -6.54 14.86
CA LEU A 247 21.25 -6.66 13.51
C LEU A 247 22.31 -7.05 12.48
N CYS A 248 23.49 -6.41 12.53
CA CYS A 248 24.60 -6.75 11.64
C CYS A 248 25.11 -8.18 11.86
N ALA A 249 25.12 -8.66 13.11
CA ALA A 249 25.52 -10.03 13.43
C ALA A 249 24.52 -11.06 12.88
N ALA A 250 23.22 -10.76 12.96
CA ALA A 250 22.17 -11.63 12.45
C ALA A 250 22.06 -11.63 10.91
N ALA A 251 22.26 -10.48 10.27
CA ALA A 251 22.13 -10.31 8.82
C ALA A 251 23.41 -10.63 8.03
N GLY A 252 24.52 -10.92 8.72
CA GLY A 252 25.83 -11.12 8.13
C GLY A 252 26.50 -9.83 7.63
N PRO A 253 27.75 -9.91 7.16
CA PRO A 253 28.52 -8.74 6.72
C PRO A 253 27.93 -8.06 5.48
N GLY A 254 27.12 -8.77 4.70
CA GLY A 254 26.48 -8.25 3.48
C GLY A 254 25.60 -7.03 3.72
N LEU A 255 24.96 -6.95 4.89
CA LEU A 255 24.10 -5.82 5.24
C LEU A 255 24.90 -4.51 5.36
N HIS A 256 26.02 -4.54 6.10
CA HIS A 256 26.87 -3.37 6.28
C HIS A 256 27.57 -2.95 4.98
N LEU A 257 28.01 -3.93 4.18
CA LEU A 257 28.62 -3.68 2.87
C LEU A 257 27.62 -3.01 1.90
N SER A 258 26.40 -3.53 1.82
CA SER A 258 25.34 -2.94 0.99
C SER A 258 24.98 -1.53 1.45
N LEU A 259 24.93 -1.29 2.76
CA LEU A 259 24.64 0.03 3.32
C LEU A 259 25.71 1.06 2.93
N LYS A 260 26.99 0.71 3.09
CA LYS A 260 28.11 1.58 2.70
C LYS A 260 28.16 1.83 1.20
N GLN A 261 27.90 0.81 0.38
CA GLN A 261 27.89 0.94 -1.07
C GLN A 261 26.77 1.84 -1.60
N ASN A 262 25.58 1.79 -0.98
CA ASN A 262 24.40 2.52 -1.46
C ASN A 262 24.39 4.00 -1.04
N VAL A 263 25.05 4.36 0.05
CA VAL A 263 24.92 5.68 0.69
C VAL A 263 26.23 6.46 0.73
N GLY A 264 27.39 5.78 0.68
CA GLY A 264 28.70 6.39 0.86
C GLY A 264 29.10 6.46 2.34
N ASP A 265 29.65 7.59 2.78
CA ASP A 265 30.29 7.70 4.09
C ASP A 265 29.38 8.20 5.22
N LYS A 266 28.29 8.90 4.88
CA LYS A 266 27.44 9.57 5.88
C LYS A 266 25.96 9.56 5.49
N ILE A 267 25.08 9.42 6.48
CA ILE A 267 23.64 9.70 6.39
C ILE A 267 23.28 10.91 7.25
N GLU A 268 22.41 11.76 6.71
CA GLU A 268 21.86 12.93 7.40
C GLU A 268 20.71 12.55 8.32
N TYR A 269 20.47 13.36 9.35
CA TYR A 269 19.38 13.09 10.29
C TYR A 269 18.02 13.21 9.60
N GLY A 270 17.18 12.21 9.83
CA GLY A 270 15.86 12.11 9.23
C GLY A 270 15.88 11.64 7.78
N HIS A 271 17.01 11.18 7.23
CA HIS A 271 17.07 10.36 6.01
C HIS A 271 17.03 8.89 6.32
N ILE A 272 16.50 8.15 5.36
CA ILE A 272 16.59 6.70 5.33
C ILE A 272 17.51 6.24 4.21
N ALA A 273 18.31 5.23 4.53
CA ALA A 273 18.98 4.39 3.56
C ALA A 273 18.29 3.04 3.52
N VAL A 274 18.03 2.55 2.32
CA VAL A 274 17.34 1.28 2.11
C VAL A 274 18.32 0.22 1.64
N THR A 275 18.29 -0.94 2.28
CA THR A 275 19.03 -2.13 1.87
C THR A 275 18.10 -3.34 1.78
N GLY A 276 18.56 -4.39 1.10
CA GLY A 276 17.91 -5.70 1.17
C GLY A 276 18.10 -6.34 2.55
N ASN A 277 17.54 -7.53 2.73
CA ASN A 277 17.60 -8.24 4.02
C ASN A 277 18.91 -8.96 4.32
N ALA A 278 19.81 -9.14 3.33
CA ALA A 278 21.00 -9.98 3.48
C ALA A 278 20.62 -11.36 4.08
N ASP A 279 21.27 -11.80 5.17
CA ASP A 279 20.95 -13.09 5.81
C ASP A 279 19.79 -13.00 6.83
N LEU A 280 19.17 -11.82 6.97
CA LEU A 280 18.04 -11.61 7.88
C LEU A 280 16.73 -12.14 7.28
N THR A 281 16.51 -13.45 7.43
CA THR A 281 15.38 -14.18 6.82
C THR A 281 13.99 -13.74 7.27
N ASN A 282 13.90 -12.97 8.35
CA ASN A 282 12.62 -12.56 8.96
C ASN A 282 12.05 -11.26 8.36
N CYS A 283 12.76 -10.64 7.41
CA CYS A 283 12.27 -9.46 6.69
C CYS A 283 12.70 -9.42 5.22
N LYS A 284 12.14 -8.46 4.47
CA LYS A 284 12.42 -8.24 3.04
C LYS A 284 13.38 -7.08 2.80
N ALA A 285 13.34 -6.06 3.66
CA ALA A 285 14.20 -4.88 3.57
C ALA A 285 14.58 -4.33 4.95
N VAL A 286 15.69 -3.59 5.00
CA VAL A 286 16.15 -2.88 6.21
C VAL A 286 16.29 -1.39 5.91
N TYR A 287 15.64 -0.55 6.74
CA TYR A 287 15.67 0.90 6.62
C TYR A 287 16.56 1.48 7.71
N HIS A 288 17.65 2.13 7.30
CA HIS A 288 18.68 2.64 8.20
C HIS A 288 18.55 4.14 8.33
N GLY A 289 18.59 4.67 9.55
CA GLY A 289 18.61 6.11 9.81
C GLY A 289 19.49 6.48 10.98
N ALA A 290 19.86 7.76 11.07
CA ALA A 290 20.64 8.29 12.19
C ALA A 290 19.88 9.40 12.91
N LEU A 291 20.13 9.52 14.22
CA LEU A 291 19.53 10.54 15.09
C LEU A 291 20.60 11.43 15.75
N PRO A 292 20.28 12.69 16.10
CA PRO A 292 21.19 13.57 16.83
C PRO A 292 21.44 13.09 18.26
N LEU A 293 22.59 13.47 18.84
CA LEU A 293 22.86 13.27 20.26
C LEU A 293 21.94 14.17 21.11
N TYR A 294 21.46 13.64 22.23
CA TYR A 294 20.62 14.38 23.17
C TYR A 294 21.40 15.47 23.91
N LYS A 295 20.79 16.65 23.97
CA LYS A 295 21.09 17.72 24.91
C LYS A 295 19.76 18.28 25.40
N GLU A 296 19.70 18.77 26.62
CA GLU A 296 18.43 19.32 27.16
C GLU A 296 17.88 20.46 26.29
N SER A 297 18.77 21.29 25.73
CA SER A 297 18.42 22.36 24.78
C SER A 297 17.91 21.86 23.42
N SER A 298 18.19 20.60 23.04
CA SER A 298 17.81 19.99 21.76
C SER A 298 16.65 19.00 21.90
N LYS A 299 15.92 19.01 23.02
CA LYS A 299 14.78 18.10 23.27
C LYS A 299 13.74 18.14 22.14
N ILE A 300 13.40 19.34 21.65
CA ILE A 300 12.46 19.53 20.54
C ILE A 300 13.04 18.98 19.23
N GLU A 301 14.31 19.26 18.96
CA GLU A 301 15.02 18.79 17.76
C GLU A 301 15.11 17.24 17.71
N CYS A 302 15.39 16.60 18.85
CA CYS A 302 15.45 15.15 18.98
C CYS A 302 14.09 14.49 18.65
N ARG A 303 13.00 15.10 19.12
CA ARG A 303 11.63 14.65 18.80
C ARG A 303 11.32 14.83 17.31
N GLN A 304 11.67 15.98 16.73
CA GLN A 304 11.49 16.24 15.31
C GLN A 304 12.31 15.27 14.45
N ALA A 305 13.54 14.93 14.85
CA ALA A 305 14.38 13.98 14.13
C ALA A 305 13.75 12.58 14.08
N ILE A 306 13.20 12.07 15.20
CA ILE A 306 12.44 10.82 15.23
C ILE A 306 11.24 10.91 14.29
N ASN A 307 10.49 12.01 14.36
CA ASN A 307 9.29 12.16 13.56
C ASN A 307 9.57 12.09 12.07
N ILE A 308 10.56 12.86 11.61
CA ILE A 308 10.84 12.87 10.19
C ILE A 308 11.44 11.53 9.72
N PHE A 309 12.30 10.92 10.53
CA PHE A 309 12.84 9.58 10.24
C PHE A 309 11.71 8.56 10.07
N LEU A 310 10.76 8.51 11.01
CA LEU A 310 9.63 7.58 10.94
C LEU A 310 8.66 7.90 9.80
N MET A 311 8.40 9.17 9.50
CA MET A 311 7.58 9.54 8.34
C MET A 311 8.17 8.98 7.05
N GLN A 312 9.49 9.10 6.86
CA GLN A 312 10.14 8.54 5.68
C GLN A 312 10.05 7.02 5.64
N CYS A 313 10.28 6.34 6.77
CA CYS A 313 10.12 4.89 6.87
C CYS A 313 8.71 4.42 6.45
N PHE A 314 7.66 5.07 6.97
CA PHE A 314 6.28 4.67 6.68
C PHE A 314 5.87 4.97 5.24
N MET A 315 6.28 6.12 4.71
CA MET A 315 6.02 6.48 3.31
C MET A 315 6.71 5.52 2.35
N GLU A 316 8.00 5.24 2.54
CA GLU A 316 8.77 4.34 1.68
C GLU A 316 8.23 2.90 1.75
N ALA A 317 7.87 2.42 2.95
CA ALA A 317 7.26 1.11 3.12
C ALA A 317 5.91 1.02 2.38
N THR A 318 5.10 2.08 2.46
CA THR A 318 3.81 2.15 1.79
C THR A 318 3.93 2.14 0.28
N GLU A 319 4.81 2.97 -0.27
CA GLU A 319 5.07 3.06 -1.71
C GLU A 319 5.67 1.78 -2.28
N SER A 320 6.45 1.06 -1.46
CA SER A 320 6.98 -0.27 -1.78
C SER A 320 5.94 -1.39 -1.66
N GLY A 321 4.72 -1.09 -1.19
CA GLY A 321 3.64 -2.07 -1.01
C GLY A 321 3.87 -3.04 0.14
N PHE A 322 4.66 -2.66 1.14
CA PHE A 322 4.87 -3.46 2.33
C PHE A 322 3.71 -3.31 3.32
N HIS A 323 3.36 -4.40 3.99
CA HIS A 323 2.21 -4.47 4.90
C HIS A 323 2.62 -4.46 6.37
N SER A 324 3.91 -4.58 6.68
CA SER A 324 4.39 -4.60 8.06
C SER A 324 5.76 -3.97 8.24
N ILE A 325 5.92 -3.19 9.31
CA ILE A 325 7.19 -2.54 9.66
C ILE A 325 7.49 -2.70 11.15
N SER A 326 8.75 -2.99 11.48
CA SER A 326 9.22 -3.14 12.86
C SER A 326 10.28 -2.13 13.19
N LEU A 327 10.12 -1.41 14.30
CA LEU A 327 11.02 -0.36 14.76
C LEU A 327 11.52 -0.61 16.19
N PRO A 328 12.76 -0.19 16.51
CA PRO A 328 13.28 -0.21 17.88
C PRO A 328 12.91 1.07 18.64
N PRO A 329 13.18 1.12 19.96
CA PRO A 329 13.24 2.37 20.73
C PRO A 329 14.30 3.33 20.18
N LEU A 330 13.85 4.30 19.40
CA LEU A 330 14.73 5.25 18.72
C LEU A 330 15.37 6.24 19.70
N GLY A 331 16.68 6.40 19.61
CA GLY A 331 17.52 7.33 20.35
C GLY A 331 17.86 6.90 21.78
N THR A 332 17.29 5.80 22.29
CA THR A 332 17.51 5.37 23.68
C THR A 332 18.85 4.69 23.92
N ASP A 333 19.54 4.29 22.85
CA ASP A 333 20.87 3.69 22.91
C ASP A 333 21.94 4.80 23.03
N LEU A 334 22.80 4.94 22.02
CA LEU A 334 23.97 5.83 22.06
C LEU A 334 23.63 7.33 22.02
N LYS A 335 22.37 7.69 21.76
CA LYS A 335 21.96 9.09 21.62
C LYS A 335 21.52 9.73 22.92
N GLY A 336 21.28 8.93 23.97
CA GLY A 336 20.96 9.44 25.31
C GLY A 336 19.54 9.97 25.45
N TYR A 337 18.59 9.53 24.63
CA TYR A 337 17.20 9.98 24.72
C TYR A 337 16.55 9.27 25.91
N SER A 338 15.72 9.99 26.66
CA SER A 338 14.92 9.33 27.70
C SER A 338 13.89 8.38 27.06
N ALA A 339 13.50 7.34 27.79
CA ALA A 339 12.48 6.41 27.37
C ALA A 339 11.16 7.12 27.07
N GLU A 340 10.82 8.13 27.85
CA GLU A 340 9.61 8.94 27.71
C GLU A 340 9.66 9.79 26.44
N LEU A 341 10.81 10.40 26.13
CA LEU A 341 10.98 11.19 24.90
C LEU A 341 10.83 10.32 23.66
N SER A 342 11.48 9.15 23.64
CA SER A 342 11.38 8.20 22.55
C SER A 342 9.94 7.70 22.39
N ALA A 343 9.29 7.32 23.50
CA ALA A 343 7.91 6.87 23.51
C ALA A 343 6.92 7.91 22.98
N GLU A 344 7.06 9.15 23.44
CA GLU A 344 6.20 10.24 23.01
C GLU A 344 6.42 10.59 21.52
N ALA A 345 7.67 10.62 21.07
CA ALA A 345 7.98 10.95 19.68
C ALA A 345 7.48 9.88 18.71
N ILE A 346 7.78 8.60 18.97
CA ILE A 346 7.40 7.49 18.09
C ILE A 346 5.88 7.35 18.00
N GLN A 347 5.18 7.36 19.14
CA GLN A 347 3.73 7.23 19.16
C GLN A 347 3.07 8.42 18.44
N GLY A 348 3.54 9.64 18.69
CA GLY A 348 3.06 10.84 18.00
C GLY A 348 3.22 10.75 16.49
N SER A 349 4.35 10.24 16.01
CA SER A 349 4.62 10.01 14.59
C SER A 349 3.68 8.99 13.95
N ILE A 350 3.47 7.84 14.60
CA ILE A 350 2.54 6.82 14.08
C ILE A 350 1.13 7.41 13.94
N ILE A 351 0.65 8.12 14.96
CA ILE A 351 -0.66 8.75 14.93
C ILE A 351 -0.74 9.81 13.83
N GLU A 352 0.27 10.65 13.67
CA GLU A 352 0.32 11.68 12.62
C GLU A 352 0.24 11.06 11.22
N TYR A 353 1.07 10.04 10.96
CA TYR A 353 1.10 9.35 9.69
C TYR A 353 -0.27 8.75 9.34
N LEU A 354 -0.87 8.01 10.28
CA LEU A 354 -2.13 7.31 10.05
C LEU A 354 -3.32 8.26 9.99
N SER A 355 -3.32 9.35 10.77
CA SER A 355 -4.38 10.36 10.71
C SER A 355 -4.43 11.08 9.35
N GLY A 356 -3.30 11.14 8.63
CA GLY A 356 -3.21 11.77 7.31
C GLY A 356 -3.33 10.82 6.13
N ASN A 357 -3.18 9.50 6.33
CA ASN A 357 -3.00 8.53 5.23
C ASN A 357 -3.71 7.17 5.47
N CYS A 358 -4.65 7.03 6.41
CA CYS A 358 -5.21 5.71 6.79
C CYS A 358 -5.78 4.91 5.62
N ASP A 359 -6.41 5.57 4.64
CA ASP A 359 -7.03 4.88 3.50
C ASP A 359 -6.05 4.59 2.35
N ASP A 360 -4.88 5.25 2.36
CA ASP A 360 -3.88 5.20 1.29
C ASP A 360 -2.64 4.36 1.66
N THR A 361 -2.50 3.97 2.93
CA THR A 361 -1.38 3.14 3.38
C THR A 361 -1.59 1.65 3.08
N SER A 362 -0.54 0.97 2.64
CA SER A 362 -0.52 -0.49 2.51
C SER A 362 -0.12 -1.18 3.82
N LEU A 363 0.39 -0.42 4.80
CA LEU A 363 0.75 -0.94 6.11
C LEU A 363 -0.50 -1.42 6.86
N GLN A 364 -0.44 -2.64 7.38
CA GLN A 364 -1.46 -3.25 8.23
C GLN A 364 -0.94 -3.43 9.67
N ASN A 365 0.38 -3.60 9.84
CA ASN A 365 0.99 -3.83 11.14
C ASN A 365 2.24 -2.95 11.35
N ILE A 366 2.29 -2.26 12.49
CA ILE A 366 3.47 -1.55 12.96
C ILE A 366 3.89 -2.20 14.27
N TYR A 367 5.11 -2.71 14.35
CA TYR A 367 5.67 -3.32 15.56
C TYR A 367 6.72 -2.40 16.17
N LEU A 368 6.64 -2.17 17.47
CA LEU A 368 7.72 -1.56 18.24
C LEU A 368 8.37 -2.63 19.11
N VAL A 369 9.60 -3.02 18.78
CA VAL A 369 10.28 -4.15 19.41
C VAL A 369 11.31 -3.65 20.42
N VAL A 370 11.04 -3.90 21.71
CA VAL A 370 11.91 -3.53 22.82
C VAL A 370 12.62 -4.78 23.34
N HIS A 371 13.95 -4.72 23.41
CA HIS A 371 14.77 -5.83 23.89
C HIS A 371 14.34 -6.27 25.32
N PRO A 372 14.31 -7.57 25.65
CA PRO A 372 13.81 -8.05 26.94
C PRO A 372 14.49 -7.44 28.18
N SER A 373 15.77 -7.07 28.07
CA SER A 373 16.54 -6.42 29.14
C SER A 373 16.17 -4.94 29.37
N ALA A 374 15.48 -4.28 28.44
CA ALA A 374 15.14 -2.86 28.49
C ALA A 374 13.77 -2.60 29.14
N GLY A 375 13.59 -3.07 30.38
CA GLY A 375 12.31 -3.04 31.08
C GLY A 375 11.74 -1.64 31.34
N ASN A 376 12.59 -0.65 31.63
CA ASN A 376 12.20 0.75 31.82
C ASN A 376 11.65 1.37 30.52
N ILE A 377 12.31 1.10 29.39
CA ILE A 377 11.89 1.54 28.06
C ILE A 377 10.54 0.91 27.73
N PHE A 378 10.42 -0.41 27.89
CA PHE A 378 9.17 -1.12 27.64
C PHE A 378 8.02 -0.55 28.46
N LYS A 379 8.26 -0.25 29.74
CA LYS A 379 7.25 0.37 30.62
C LYS A 379 6.83 1.75 30.12
N ALA A 380 7.76 2.62 29.71
CA ALA A 380 7.44 3.96 29.21
C ALA A 380 6.55 3.92 27.97
N PHE A 381 6.86 3.06 27.01
CA PHE A 381 6.04 2.85 25.80
C PHE A 381 4.68 2.25 26.14
N LYS A 382 4.65 1.23 27.01
CA LYS A 382 3.41 0.63 27.50
C LYS A 382 2.48 1.69 28.10
N ASP A 383 2.97 2.47 29.07
CA ASP A 383 2.17 3.48 29.77
C ASP A 383 1.63 4.56 28.83
N LYS A 384 2.38 4.93 27.79
CA LYS A 384 1.98 5.88 26.74
C LYS A 384 0.90 5.30 25.81
N MET A 385 1.07 4.07 25.33
CA MET A 385 0.03 3.37 24.55
C MET A 385 -1.28 3.27 25.33
N PHE A 386 -1.22 2.92 26.61
CA PHE A 386 -2.40 2.83 27.48
C PHE A 386 -3.14 4.15 27.66
N ARG A 387 -2.41 5.26 27.86
CA ARG A 387 -3.02 6.58 28.06
C ARG A 387 -3.74 7.07 26.82
N TYR A 388 -3.20 6.81 25.64
CA TYR A 388 -3.85 7.11 24.36
C TYR A 388 -5.10 6.26 24.15
N ALA A 389 -5.01 4.94 24.32
CA ALA A 389 -6.14 4.02 24.15
C ALA A 389 -7.33 4.34 25.09
N LYS A 390 -7.06 4.83 26.30
CA LYS A 390 -8.10 5.28 27.25
C LYS A 390 -8.64 6.69 26.97
N GLY A 391 -8.22 7.34 25.88
CA GLY A 391 -8.62 8.72 25.54
C GLY A 391 -8.15 9.77 26.55
N LYS A 392 -7.23 9.42 27.46
CA LYS A 392 -6.71 10.30 28.52
C LYS A 392 -5.60 11.24 28.03
N GLU A 393 -5.08 11.00 26.84
CA GLU A 393 -4.05 11.79 26.20
C GLU A 393 -4.54 12.22 24.82
N LYS A 394 -4.67 13.53 24.60
CA LYS A 394 -4.99 14.11 23.28
C LYS A 394 -3.69 14.39 22.54
N LEU A 395 -3.71 14.24 21.21
CA LEU A 395 -2.58 14.63 20.37
C LEU A 395 -2.23 16.10 20.66
N ASP A 396 -1.02 16.36 21.15
CA ASP A 396 -0.56 17.71 21.39
C ASP A 396 -0.28 18.41 20.05
N LYS A 397 -1.25 19.20 19.58
CA LYS A 397 -1.18 19.92 18.31
C LYS A 397 -0.15 21.05 18.30
N THR A 398 0.35 21.49 19.46
CA THR A 398 1.36 22.54 19.56
C THR A 398 2.78 22.02 19.29
N LEU A 399 2.95 20.70 19.33
CA LEU A 399 4.20 20.00 19.09
C LEU A 399 4.29 19.43 17.65
N ILE A 400 3.25 19.68 16.85
CA ILE A 400 3.21 19.43 15.41
C ILE A 400 4.01 20.57 14.76
N ALA A 401 5.21 20.28 14.26
CA ALA A 401 5.75 21.14 13.21
C ALA A 401 4.71 21.14 12.09
N LYS A 402 4.15 22.30 11.73
CA LYS A 402 3.14 22.40 10.66
C LYS A 402 3.62 21.56 9.48
N THR A 403 3.02 20.39 9.27
CA THR A 403 3.23 19.60 8.06
C THR A 403 2.84 20.55 6.93
N PRO A 404 3.73 20.89 5.98
CA PRO A 404 3.34 21.76 4.90
C PRO A 404 2.18 21.09 4.18
N LYS A 405 1.04 21.77 4.09
CA LYS A 405 0.02 21.38 3.13
C LYS A 405 0.69 21.39 1.75
N LYS A 406 0.31 20.44 0.90
CA LYS A 406 0.81 20.29 -0.47
C LYS A 406 0.81 21.65 -1.17
N GLY A 407 2.00 22.27 -1.29
CA GLY A 407 2.20 23.53 -2.02
C GLY A 407 2.26 24.85 -1.21
N GLU A 408 2.23 24.88 0.13
CA GLU A 408 2.41 26.14 0.88
C GLU A 408 3.82 26.28 1.51
N PRO A 409 4.48 27.45 1.38
CA PRO A 409 5.74 27.73 2.05
C PRO A 409 5.54 27.99 3.57
N PRO A 410 6.51 27.65 4.44
CA PRO A 410 6.43 27.95 5.87
C PRO A 410 6.41 29.46 6.10
N ALA A 411 5.46 29.95 6.90
CA ALA A 411 5.53 31.29 7.45
C ALA A 411 6.74 31.39 8.38
N SER A 412 7.51 32.46 8.17
CA SER A 412 8.75 32.85 8.81
C SER A 412 8.76 32.66 10.33
N VAL A 413 9.70 31.85 10.82
CA VAL A 413 10.28 32.01 12.16
C VAL A 413 11.75 32.29 11.92
N GLU A 414 12.06 33.59 11.84
CA GLU A 414 13.41 34.11 11.74
C GLU A 414 14.18 33.80 13.03
N ASN A 415 15.45 33.43 12.88
CA ASN A 415 16.47 33.18 13.91
C ASN A 415 16.68 31.73 14.38
N MET A 416 17.29 30.91 13.51
CA MET A 416 18.26 29.90 13.94
C MET A 416 19.36 29.73 12.87
N PRO A 417 20.63 29.51 13.27
CA PRO A 417 21.80 29.70 12.41
C PRO A 417 21.99 28.58 11.37
N LEU A 418 22.48 29.00 10.21
CA LEU A 418 22.88 28.16 9.07
C LEU A 418 23.91 27.10 9.50
N ASN A 419 23.52 25.83 9.42
CA ASN A 419 24.29 24.67 8.97
C ASN A 419 23.84 23.42 9.74
N LEU A 420 22.73 22.82 9.32
CA LEU A 420 22.52 21.38 9.36
C LEU A 420 21.53 21.04 8.23
N VAL A 421 21.85 19.94 7.54
CA VAL A 421 21.59 19.74 6.12
C VAL A 421 20.10 19.58 5.79
N GLN A 422 19.71 20.14 4.64
CA GLN A 422 18.40 19.98 4.04
C GLN A 422 18.18 18.53 3.64
N MET A 423 16.99 18.03 3.94
CA MET A 423 16.58 16.72 3.46
C MET A 423 16.60 16.61 1.93
N PRO A 424 17.03 15.48 1.32
CA PRO A 424 16.37 15.03 0.11
C PRO A 424 14.94 14.66 0.47
N ARG A 425 14.10 15.70 0.59
CA ARG A 425 12.69 15.62 0.27
C ARG A 425 12.63 14.92 -1.08
N LYS A 426 11.67 13.99 -1.28
CA LYS A 426 11.23 13.69 -2.64
C LYS A 426 10.99 15.05 -3.29
N PRO A 427 11.84 15.42 -4.25
CA PRO A 427 11.88 16.78 -4.71
C PRO A 427 10.50 17.12 -5.27
N ALA A 428 9.95 18.26 -4.88
CA ALA A 428 8.60 18.61 -5.26
C ALA A 428 8.50 18.58 -6.79
N ARG A 429 7.43 17.99 -7.31
CA ARG A 429 7.20 17.89 -8.75
C ARG A 429 7.38 19.26 -9.40
N GLY A 430 8.18 19.32 -10.46
CA GLY A 430 8.56 20.55 -11.14
C GLY A 430 9.82 21.26 -10.62
N THR A 431 10.43 20.81 -9.52
CA THR A 431 11.73 21.34 -9.04
C THR A 431 12.91 20.75 -9.80
N LYS A 432 14.06 21.45 -9.78
CA LYS A 432 15.30 20.97 -10.41
C LYS A 432 15.71 19.58 -9.92
N GLN A 433 15.64 19.36 -8.60
CA GLN A 433 15.95 18.07 -8.00
C GLN A 433 14.98 16.97 -8.48
N TRP A 434 13.71 17.31 -8.77
CA TRP A 434 12.73 16.36 -9.27
C TRP A 434 13.03 15.95 -10.70
N TYR A 435 13.44 16.90 -11.54
CA TYR A 435 13.94 16.58 -12.87
C TYR A 435 15.20 15.71 -12.82
N ILE A 436 16.14 15.96 -11.90
CA ILE A 436 17.32 15.10 -11.68
C ILE A 436 16.88 13.69 -11.35
N GLN A 437 15.93 13.54 -10.42
CA GLN A 437 15.41 12.24 -10.02
C GLN A 437 14.71 11.51 -11.18
N MET A 438 13.81 12.18 -11.91
CA MET A 438 13.14 11.58 -13.06
C MET A 438 14.12 11.16 -14.17
N TYR A 439 15.21 11.91 -14.35
CA TYR A 439 16.29 11.59 -15.27
C TYR A 439 17.14 10.38 -14.83
N GLN A 440 17.36 10.20 -13.53
CA GLN A 440 18.26 9.18 -12.97
C GLN A 440 17.56 7.86 -12.59
N ASN A 441 16.26 7.89 -12.33
CA ASN A 441 15.51 6.72 -11.89
C ASN A 441 15.55 5.58 -12.92
N ASP A 442 15.45 4.34 -12.43
CA ASP A 442 15.23 3.21 -13.32
C ASP A 442 13.93 3.36 -14.11
N LEU A 443 13.91 2.85 -15.35
CA LEU A 443 12.69 2.81 -16.15
C LEU A 443 11.73 1.79 -15.56
N MET A 444 10.54 2.23 -15.16
CA MET A 444 9.51 1.42 -14.52
C MET A 444 8.33 1.16 -15.47
N THR A 445 7.66 0.02 -15.33
CA THR A 445 6.33 -0.19 -15.93
C THR A 445 5.30 0.72 -15.26
N PRO A 446 4.28 1.20 -16.00
CA PRO A 446 3.21 1.97 -15.39
C PRO A 446 2.51 1.18 -14.28
N PRO A 447 2.21 1.79 -13.11
CA PRO A 447 1.68 1.06 -11.94
C PRO A 447 0.35 0.33 -12.19
N TYR A 448 -0.43 0.82 -13.14
CA TYR A 448 -1.75 0.28 -13.49
C TYR A 448 -1.68 -0.84 -14.56
N TRP A 449 -0.50 -1.27 -15.00
CA TRP A 449 -0.35 -2.45 -15.85
C TRP A 449 -0.68 -3.73 -15.07
N THR A 450 -1.26 -4.70 -15.77
CA THR A 450 -1.82 -5.92 -15.16
C THR A 450 -1.36 -7.21 -15.82
N TYR A 451 -1.08 -7.21 -17.13
CA TYR A 451 -0.57 -8.39 -17.83
C TYR A 451 0.94 -8.54 -17.62
N PHE A 452 1.66 -7.44 -17.72
CA PHE A 452 3.00 -7.30 -17.16
C PHE A 452 2.89 -6.59 -15.80
N PRO A 453 3.58 -7.07 -14.74
CA PRO A 453 3.49 -6.46 -13.42
C PRO A 453 3.78 -4.95 -13.45
N GLY A 454 2.81 -4.14 -13.02
CA GLY A 454 2.96 -2.70 -12.87
C GLY A 454 3.94 -2.32 -11.76
N GLY A 455 4.57 -1.16 -11.87
CA GLY A 455 5.48 -0.63 -10.85
C GLY A 455 6.79 -1.43 -10.70
N GLN A 456 7.18 -2.18 -11.72
CA GLN A 456 8.41 -2.97 -11.73
C GLN A 456 9.45 -2.39 -12.69
N ARG A 457 10.74 -2.62 -12.41
CA ARG A 457 11.83 -2.19 -13.30
C ARG A 457 11.71 -2.93 -14.64
N LEU A 458 11.64 -2.18 -15.75
CA LEU A 458 11.50 -2.72 -17.10
C LEU A 458 12.60 -3.74 -17.41
N ARG A 459 13.87 -3.42 -17.09
CA ARG A 459 15.01 -4.31 -17.32
C ARG A 459 14.85 -5.66 -16.61
N LYS A 460 14.31 -5.67 -15.38
CA LYS A 460 14.07 -6.90 -14.61
C LYS A 460 13.04 -7.78 -15.31
N LEU A 461 11.92 -7.21 -15.75
CA LEU A 461 10.87 -7.96 -16.43
C LEU A 461 11.33 -8.56 -17.76
N LYS A 462 12.22 -7.88 -18.50
CA LYS A 462 12.71 -8.36 -19.80
C LYS A 462 13.64 -9.57 -19.71
N VAL A 463 14.36 -9.73 -18.60
CA VAL A 463 15.27 -10.88 -18.39
C VAL A 463 14.63 -12.01 -17.59
N ASP A 464 13.43 -11.78 -17.05
CA ASP A 464 12.67 -12.79 -16.33
C ASP A 464 12.07 -13.80 -17.34
N PRO A 465 12.42 -15.09 -17.26
CA PRO A 465 11.95 -16.13 -18.19
C PRO A 465 10.42 -16.23 -18.28
N THR A 466 9.71 -15.88 -17.20
CA THR A 466 8.25 -15.89 -17.10
C THR A 466 7.59 -14.90 -18.05
N PHE A 467 8.26 -13.77 -18.30
CA PHE A 467 7.74 -12.69 -19.14
C PHE A 467 8.48 -12.57 -20.47
N ALA A 468 9.75 -12.99 -20.53
CA ALA A 468 10.52 -13.05 -21.78
C ALA A 468 9.93 -14.04 -22.80
N SER A 469 9.23 -15.07 -22.33
CA SER A 469 8.49 -16.04 -23.16
C SER A 469 7.10 -15.57 -23.59
N LYS A 470 6.58 -14.46 -23.04
CA LYS A 470 5.30 -13.89 -23.45
C LYS A 470 5.44 -13.17 -24.79
N GLY A 471 4.34 -13.10 -25.55
CA GLY A 471 4.31 -12.46 -26.87
C GLY A 471 4.69 -10.97 -26.86
N VAL A 472 4.88 -10.39 -28.05
CA VAL A 472 5.39 -9.00 -28.24
C VAL A 472 4.59 -7.95 -27.48
N PHE A 473 3.28 -8.14 -27.38
CA PHE A 473 2.37 -7.24 -26.66
C PHE A 473 1.11 -7.98 -26.18
N LYS A 474 0.34 -7.31 -25.31
CA LYS A 474 -1.02 -7.72 -24.96
C LYS A 474 -1.97 -6.52 -25.00
N LEU A 475 -3.15 -6.72 -25.59
CA LEU A 475 -4.30 -5.85 -25.37
C LEU A 475 -5.09 -6.35 -24.16
N VAL A 476 -5.27 -5.47 -23.19
CA VAL A 476 -5.89 -5.74 -21.90
C VAL A 476 -7.17 -4.93 -21.76
N ASP A 477 -8.22 -5.54 -21.23
CA ASP A 477 -9.46 -4.84 -20.90
C ASP A 477 -9.20 -3.82 -19.79
N VAL A 478 -9.73 -2.62 -19.97
CA VAL A 478 -9.56 -1.55 -18.99
C VAL A 478 -10.69 -1.57 -17.95
N GLU A 479 -10.38 -1.13 -16.73
CA GLU A 479 -11.40 -0.92 -15.70
C GLU A 479 -12.48 0.05 -16.16
N GLN A 480 -13.68 -0.08 -15.57
CA GLN A 480 -14.84 0.73 -15.92
C GLN A 480 -14.58 2.24 -15.82
N LYS A 481 -13.78 2.68 -14.83
CA LYS A 481 -13.42 4.09 -14.66
C LYS A 481 -12.59 4.62 -15.84
N THR A 482 -11.60 3.84 -16.28
CA THR A 482 -10.74 4.16 -17.43
C THR A 482 -11.55 4.15 -18.72
N LEU A 483 -12.43 3.16 -18.90
CA LEU A 483 -13.34 3.09 -20.04
C LEU A 483 -14.18 4.38 -20.14
N GLN A 484 -14.83 4.79 -19.04
CA GLN A 484 -15.66 6.00 -19.02
C GLN A 484 -14.85 7.29 -19.22
N ALA A 485 -13.64 7.37 -18.67
CA ALA A 485 -12.75 8.50 -18.90
C ALA A 485 -12.39 8.67 -20.38
N VAL A 486 -12.02 7.58 -21.06
CA VAL A 486 -11.71 7.59 -22.50
C VAL A 486 -12.95 7.89 -23.34
N ARG A 487 -14.11 7.30 -22.99
CA ARG A 487 -15.40 7.61 -23.64
C ARG A 487 -15.74 9.10 -23.56
N SER A 488 -15.66 9.66 -22.36
CA SER A 488 -15.90 11.08 -22.08
C SER A 488 -14.93 11.97 -22.86
N LEU A 489 -13.66 11.61 -22.92
CA LEU A 489 -12.65 12.36 -23.68
C LEU A 489 -12.94 12.36 -25.19
N VAL A 490 -13.30 11.20 -25.75
CA VAL A 490 -13.69 11.09 -27.17
C VAL A 490 -14.90 11.97 -27.49
N GLN A 491 -15.93 11.95 -26.63
CA GLN A 491 -17.14 12.74 -26.79
C GLN A 491 -16.90 14.24 -26.65
N LYS A 492 -16.14 14.67 -25.63
CA LYS A 492 -15.87 16.10 -25.38
C LYS A 492 -14.95 16.74 -26.43
N THR A 493 -14.20 15.92 -27.16
CA THR A 493 -13.33 16.37 -28.26
C THR A 493 -13.95 16.13 -29.64
N TRP A 494 -15.19 15.64 -29.69
CA TRP A 494 -16.01 15.52 -30.89
C TRP A 494 -16.66 16.87 -31.23
N ASN A 495 -16.68 17.22 -32.51
CA ASN A 495 -17.28 18.46 -33.01
C ASN A 495 -18.12 18.15 -34.26
N GLU A 496 -19.44 18.21 -34.09
CA GLU A 496 -20.42 17.88 -35.11
C GLU A 496 -20.42 18.88 -36.29
N ASP A 497 -20.04 20.13 -36.04
CA ASP A 497 -19.99 21.14 -37.09
C ASP A 497 -18.76 20.97 -37.97
N SER A 498 -17.68 20.41 -37.43
CA SER A 498 -16.34 20.42 -38.05
C SER A 498 -16.00 19.15 -38.82
N PHE A 499 -16.64 18.01 -38.53
CA PHE A 499 -16.26 16.71 -39.13
C PHE A 499 -16.47 16.64 -40.65
N LYS A 500 -17.38 17.46 -41.18
CA LYS A 500 -17.73 17.56 -42.61
C LYS A 500 -16.85 18.51 -43.42
N HIS A 501 -15.93 19.23 -42.77
CA HIS A 501 -15.17 20.30 -43.41
C HIS A 501 -13.75 19.86 -43.76
N GLY A 502 -13.26 20.35 -44.90
CA GLY A 502 -11.90 20.13 -45.38
C GLY A 502 -11.75 18.93 -46.32
N ARG A 503 -10.58 18.85 -46.97
CA ARG A 503 -10.27 17.82 -47.99
C ARG A 503 -10.35 16.39 -47.46
N ASP A 504 -9.98 16.20 -46.19
CA ASP A 504 -9.88 14.86 -45.59
C ASP A 504 -11.26 14.29 -45.20
N ALA A 505 -12.27 15.16 -45.08
CA ALA A 505 -13.66 14.79 -44.81
C ALA A 505 -14.42 14.29 -46.04
N ALA A 506 -13.79 14.26 -47.23
CA ALA A 506 -14.46 13.82 -48.45
C ALA A 506 -15.07 12.41 -48.29
N GLY A 507 -16.34 12.26 -48.71
CA GLY A 507 -17.15 11.05 -48.57
C GLY A 507 -17.80 10.84 -47.20
N LEU A 508 -17.35 11.53 -46.13
CA LEU A 508 -17.97 11.39 -44.80
C LEU A 508 -19.34 12.07 -44.70
N VAL A 509 -19.54 13.15 -45.46
CA VAL A 509 -20.81 13.89 -45.50
C VAL A 509 -21.98 13.00 -45.97
N ASP A 510 -21.70 12.07 -46.90
CA ASP A 510 -22.71 11.19 -47.49
C ASP A 510 -23.19 10.11 -46.53
N LEU A 511 -22.39 9.79 -45.50
CA LEU A 511 -22.73 8.80 -44.47
C LEU A 511 -23.78 9.29 -43.46
N LYS A 512 -23.98 10.61 -43.37
CA LYS A 512 -25.01 11.28 -42.53
C LYS A 512 -24.98 10.91 -41.04
N TYR A 513 -23.85 10.42 -40.52
CA TYR A 513 -23.63 10.29 -39.08
C TYR A 513 -23.40 11.68 -38.47
N ASN A 514 -23.69 11.89 -37.20
CA ASN A 514 -23.45 13.15 -36.49
C ASN A 514 -22.60 12.96 -35.22
N LYS A 515 -22.49 11.73 -34.71
CA LYS A 515 -21.71 11.40 -33.52
C LYS A 515 -20.97 10.08 -33.68
N ILE A 516 -20.05 9.84 -32.76
CA ILE A 516 -19.38 8.54 -32.60
C ILE A 516 -19.64 7.97 -31.21
N GLU A 517 -19.84 6.66 -31.15
CA GLU A 517 -20.09 5.94 -29.90
C GLU A 517 -19.00 4.89 -29.68
N VAL A 518 -18.24 5.07 -28.60
CA VAL A 518 -17.15 4.18 -28.21
C VAL A 518 -17.71 2.88 -27.65
N THR A 519 -17.43 1.78 -28.35
CA THR A 519 -17.93 0.46 -28.02
C THR A 519 -16.97 -0.30 -27.11
N ASP A 520 -15.66 -0.15 -27.31
CA ASP A 520 -14.63 -0.88 -26.58
C ASP A 520 -13.34 -0.05 -26.46
N VAL A 521 -12.62 -0.23 -25.35
CA VAL A 521 -11.32 0.40 -25.11
C VAL A 521 -10.41 -0.64 -24.49
N LYS A 522 -9.29 -0.95 -25.17
CA LYS A 522 -8.26 -1.85 -24.65
C LYS A 522 -6.96 -1.11 -24.47
N ARG A 523 -6.27 -1.37 -23.35
CA ARG A 523 -4.93 -0.86 -23.10
C ARG A 523 -3.88 -1.76 -23.74
N LEU A 524 -2.94 -1.17 -24.45
CA LEU A 524 -1.74 -1.83 -24.92
C LEU A 524 -0.74 -1.92 -23.77
N GLU A 525 -0.29 -3.14 -23.48
CA GLU A 525 0.89 -3.39 -22.66
C GLU A 525 1.97 -4.03 -23.56
N ASN A 526 3.01 -3.26 -23.88
CA ASN A 526 4.13 -3.70 -24.72
C ASN A 526 5.44 -3.21 -24.10
N LEU A 527 6.19 -4.12 -23.45
CA LEU A 527 7.44 -3.80 -22.74
C LEU A 527 8.47 -3.13 -23.64
N ASN A 528 8.64 -3.61 -24.87
CA ASN A 528 9.66 -3.10 -25.78
C ASN A 528 9.34 -1.70 -26.30
N LEU A 529 8.09 -1.44 -26.65
CA LEU A 529 7.67 -0.10 -27.07
C LEU A 529 7.68 0.88 -25.90
N PHE A 530 7.19 0.45 -24.74
CA PHE A 530 7.16 1.32 -23.57
C PHE A 530 8.58 1.64 -23.06
N GLU A 531 9.54 0.72 -23.14
CA GLU A 531 10.93 1.02 -22.77
C GLU A 531 11.55 2.11 -23.65
N LYS A 532 11.37 2.03 -24.98
CA LYS A 532 11.84 3.06 -25.91
C LYS A 532 11.20 4.41 -25.60
N TYR A 533 9.89 4.41 -25.39
CA TYR A 533 9.12 5.59 -25.04
C TYR A 533 9.55 6.19 -23.68
N ALA A 534 9.65 5.36 -22.65
CA ALA A 534 10.04 5.77 -21.30
C ALA A 534 11.49 6.29 -21.26
N SER A 535 12.39 5.72 -22.07
CA SER A 535 13.75 6.23 -22.23
C SER A 535 13.77 7.60 -22.90
N PHE A 536 12.96 7.82 -23.94
CA PHE A 536 12.82 9.15 -24.54
C PHE A 536 12.21 10.16 -23.55
N ARG A 537 11.15 9.76 -22.83
CA ARG A 537 10.50 10.53 -21.77
C ARG A 537 11.50 10.94 -20.69
N GLN A 538 12.36 10.01 -20.26
CA GLN A 538 13.46 10.26 -19.34
C GLN A 538 14.45 11.29 -19.91
N HIS A 539 14.86 11.14 -21.17
CA HIS A 539 15.77 12.08 -21.82
C HIS A 539 15.22 13.52 -21.87
N MET A 540 13.90 13.70 -22.00
CA MET A 540 13.27 15.02 -21.95
C MET A 540 13.49 15.72 -20.59
N PHE A 541 13.45 15.00 -19.47
CA PHE A 541 13.80 15.59 -18.17
C PHE A 541 15.27 16.05 -18.13
N GLY A 542 16.17 15.31 -18.76
CA GLY A 542 17.57 15.71 -18.95
C GLY A 542 17.71 17.00 -19.78
N LYS A 543 16.86 17.20 -20.79
CA LYS A 543 16.80 18.46 -21.53
C LYS A 543 16.31 19.62 -20.68
N VAL A 544 15.25 19.43 -19.89
CA VAL A 544 14.75 20.47 -18.96
C VAL A 544 15.85 20.92 -17.99
N LEU A 545 16.69 20.00 -17.51
CA LEU A 545 17.82 20.33 -16.62
C LEU A 545 18.92 21.18 -17.26
N ASN A 546 19.10 21.06 -18.57
CA ASN A 546 20.15 21.77 -19.32
C ASN A 546 19.68 23.12 -19.88
N GLN A 547 18.42 23.50 -19.65
CA GLN A 547 17.85 24.77 -20.07
C GLN A 547 17.61 25.68 -18.86
N SER A 548 17.56 26.99 -19.10
CA SER A 548 17.33 28.01 -18.05
C SER A 548 15.89 28.06 -17.54
N SER A 549 14.95 27.47 -18.26
CA SER A 549 13.52 27.45 -17.95
C SER A 549 12.91 26.11 -18.39
N THR A 550 11.73 25.78 -17.86
CA THR A 550 10.91 24.66 -18.35
C THR A 550 10.46 24.90 -19.79
N PHE A 551 10.02 23.84 -20.47
CA PHE A 551 9.40 24.01 -21.77
C PHE A 551 8.11 24.82 -21.64
N ARG A 552 7.85 25.70 -22.61
CA ARG A 552 6.57 26.40 -22.70
C ARG A 552 5.50 25.40 -23.14
N SER A 553 4.39 25.40 -22.40
CA SER A 553 3.16 24.69 -22.71
C SER A 553 2.44 25.38 -23.88
N PRO A 554 1.59 24.67 -24.64
CA PRO A 554 0.86 25.24 -25.77
C PRO A 554 0.13 26.57 -25.45
N GLU A 555 -0.50 26.68 -24.29
CA GLU A 555 -1.23 27.88 -23.84
C GLU A 555 -0.34 29.10 -23.55
N GLU A 556 0.96 28.91 -23.35
CA GLU A 556 1.91 30.00 -23.05
C GLU A 556 2.39 30.74 -24.30
N PHE A 557 2.11 30.21 -25.49
CA PHE A 557 2.48 30.87 -26.74
C PHE A 557 1.37 31.82 -27.21
N SER A 558 1.73 33.08 -27.47
CA SER A 558 0.78 34.10 -27.95
C SER A 558 0.10 33.76 -29.29
N LYS A 559 0.70 32.88 -30.09
CA LYS A 559 0.15 32.41 -31.37
C LYS A 559 -0.73 31.16 -31.25
N SER A 560 -0.80 30.56 -30.07
CA SER A 560 -1.58 29.35 -29.82
C SER A 560 -3.04 29.70 -29.54
N LYS A 561 -3.96 28.81 -29.90
CA LYS A 561 -5.38 28.86 -29.51
C LYS A 561 -5.63 28.48 -28.04
N GLY A 562 -4.57 28.21 -27.27
CA GLY A 562 -4.64 27.88 -25.85
C GLY A 562 -4.30 26.42 -25.56
N GLN A 563 -4.79 25.90 -24.43
CA GLN A 563 -4.54 24.54 -23.98
C GLN A 563 -5.11 23.50 -24.95
N LEU A 564 -4.47 22.33 -25.08
CA LEU A 564 -4.97 21.26 -25.94
C LEU A 564 -6.32 20.72 -25.46
N LEU A 565 -7.25 20.44 -26.38
CA LEU A 565 -8.59 19.92 -26.05
C LEU A 565 -8.51 18.61 -25.26
N THR A 566 -7.62 17.70 -25.65
CA THR A 566 -7.38 16.47 -24.88
C THR A 566 -6.91 16.77 -23.48
N THR A 567 -6.04 17.76 -23.29
CA THR A 567 -5.49 18.13 -21.97
C THR A 567 -6.50 18.85 -21.10
N HIS A 568 -7.39 19.63 -21.72
CA HIS A 568 -8.45 20.36 -21.03
C HIS A 568 -9.56 19.41 -20.54
N HIS A 569 -9.94 18.41 -21.34
CA HIS A 569 -11.06 17.52 -21.04
C HIS A 569 -10.69 16.17 -20.39
N ILE A 570 -9.40 15.88 -20.22
CA ILE A 570 -8.95 14.59 -19.68
C ILE A 570 -9.39 14.39 -18.23
N ASP A 571 -9.84 13.17 -17.93
CA ASP A 571 -10.15 12.78 -16.57
C ASP A 571 -8.87 12.61 -15.72
N PRO A 572 -8.84 13.09 -14.47
CA PRO A 572 -7.69 12.93 -13.58
C PRO A 572 -7.20 11.49 -13.39
N CYS A 573 -8.05 10.47 -13.59
CA CYS A 573 -7.58 9.09 -13.47
C CYS A 573 -6.57 8.69 -14.56
N LEU A 574 -6.57 9.35 -15.72
CA LEU A 574 -5.64 9.10 -16.82
C LEU A 574 -4.33 9.88 -16.69
N THR A 575 -4.23 10.84 -15.76
CA THR A 575 -3.08 11.76 -15.65
C THR A 575 -2.06 11.39 -14.59
N LYS A 576 -2.28 10.28 -13.85
CA LYS A 576 -1.40 9.84 -12.75
C LYS A 576 0.06 9.64 -13.18
N ASP A 577 0.29 9.21 -14.42
CA ASP A 577 1.63 8.98 -15.00
C ASP A 577 1.89 9.85 -16.24
N ILE A 578 1.32 11.07 -16.28
CA ILE A 578 1.53 12.05 -17.36
C ILE A 578 2.30 13.27 -16.85
N TYR A 579 3.36 13.64 -17.56
CA TYR A 579 4.28 14.71 -17.17
C TYR A 579 4.14 15.97 -18.05
N ARG A 580 3.32 16.91 -17.59
CA ARG A 580 3.13 18.20 -18.26
C ARG A 580 4.42 19.01 -18.37
N GLU A 581 5.36 18.82 -17.45
CA GLU A 581 6.64 19.52 -17.41
C GLU A 581 7.54 19.26 -18.63
N ILE A 582 7.30 18.15 -19.34
CA ILE A 582 7.98 17.79 -20.58
C ILE A 582 7.05 17.88 -21.81
N ASN A 583 5.90 18.54 -21.66
CA ASN A 583 4.81 18.57 -22.64
C ASN A 583 4.38 17.15 -23.07
N GLU A 584 4.21 16.23 -22.12
CA GLU A 584 3.57 14.93 -22.38
C GLU A 584 2.05 15.10 -22.41
N HIS A 585 1.45 14.79 -23.56
CA HIS A 585 0.02 14.90 -23.79
C HIS A 585 -0.56 13.62 -24.38
N TYR A 586 -1.82 13.35 -24.09
CA TYR A 586 -2.59 12.40 -24.89
C TYR A 586 -3.08 13.07 -26.17
N VAL A 587 -3.00 12.34 -27.27
CA VAL A 587 -3.44 12.77 -28.60
C VAL A 587 -4.11 11.61 -29.31
N PHE A 588 -5.09 11.89 -30.16
CA PHE A 588 -5.72 10.88 -30.99
C PHE A 588 -4.91 10.63 -32.25
N HIS A 589 -4.79 9.37 -32.64
CA HIS A 589 -4.18 8.95 -33.90
C HIS A 589 -5.16 8.04 -34.64
N GLY A 590 -5.75 8.57 -35.71
CA GLY A 590 -6.60 7.81 -36.61
C GLY A 590 -5.76 7.04 -37.62
N THR A 591 -6.12 5.76 -37.86
CA THR A 591 -5.41 4.92 -38.81
C THR A 591 -6.35 3.89 -39.42
N LYS A 592 -6.01 3.42 -40.62
CA LYS A 592 -6.78 2.40 -41.33
C LYS A 592 -6.67 1.04 -40.64
N PRO A 593 -7.69 0.16 -40.76
CA PRO A 593 -7.72 -1.14 -40.07
C PRO A 593 -6.50 -2.02 -40.33
N GLU A 594 -5.98 -2.02 -41.56
CA GLU A 594 -4.80 -2.80 -41.95
C GLU A 594 -3.51 -2.43 -41.21
N ASN A 595 -3.44 -1.24 -40.60
CA ASN A 595 -2.27 -0.76 -39.87
C ASN A 595 -2.33 -1.07 -38.36
N ILE A 596 -3.47 -1.52 -37.82
CA ILE A 596 -3.65 -1.65 -36.37
C ILE A 596 -2.67 -2.65 -35.79
N GLU A 597 -2.59 -3.87 -36.35
CA GLU A 597 -1.74 -4.94 -35.82
C GLU A 597 -0.26 -4.57 -35.86
N ILE A 598 0.21 -3.94 -36.94
CA ILE A 598 1.60 -3.51 -37.04
C ILE A 598 1.90 -2.40 -36.03
N ILE A 599 0.98 -1.45 -35.80
CA ILE A 599 1.17 -0.38 -34.79
C ILE A 599 1.20 -0.96 -33.37
N LEU A 600 0.38 -1.96 -33.04
CA LEU A 600 0.42 -2.63 -31.74
C LEU A 600 1.75 -3.33 -31.47
N ALA A 601 2.34 -3.92 -32.51
CA ALA A 601 3.61 -4.63 -32.43
C ALA A 601 4.83 -3.69 -32.42
N THR A 602 4.87 -2.71 -33.33
CA THR A 602 6.07 -1.91 -33.62
C THR A 602 5.97 -0.44 -33.23
N GLY A 603 4.80 0.02 -32.80
CA GLY A 603 4.54 1.42 -32.51
C GLY A 603 4.30 2.25 -33.78
N LEU A 604 4.09 3.55 -33.58
CA LEU A 604 3.92 4.52 -34.66
C LEU A 604 5.29 4.90 -35.23
N ASP A 605 5.42 4.91 -36.55
CA ASP A 605 6.69 5.15 -37.24
C ASP A 605 6.56 6.32 -38.22
N SER A 606 7.38 7.36 -38.03
CA SER A 606 7.40 8.55 -38.87
C SER A 606 7.74 8.25 -40.33
N ARG A 607 8.44 7.16 -40.61
CA ARG A 607 8.81 6.71 -41.96
C ARG A 607 7.62 6.20 -42.76
N MET A 608 6.53 5.82 -42.08
CA MET A 608 5.27 5.39 -42.71
C MET A 608 4.40 6.57 -43.13
N ALA A 609 4.78 7.80 -42.79
CA ALA A 609 4.05 9.00 -43.19
C ALA A 609 4.13 9.21 -44.72
N GLY A 610 2.99 9.54 -45.31
CA GLY A 610 2.91 9.80 -46.75
C GLY A 610 3.83 10.94 -47.20
N ALA A 611 4.51 10.77 -48.33
CA ALA A 611 5.44 11.77 -48.89
C ALA A 611 4.81 13.16 -49.16
N ASN A 612 3.47 13.22 -49.24
CA ASN A 612 2.69 14.42 -49.50
C ASN A 612 1.98 14.98 -48.25
N ALA A 613 2.31 14.49 -47.05
CA ALA A 613 1.74 15.01 -45.81
C ALA A 613 2.00 16.52 -45.68
N MET A 614 0.97 17.27 -45.25
CA MET A 614 0.94 18.74 -45.29
C MET A 614 2.09 19.37 -44.49
N PHE A 615 2.44 18.75 -43.36
CA PHE A 615 3.51 19.19 -42.47
C PHE A 615 4.76 18.26 -42.55
N GLY A 616 4.79 17.39 -43.55
CA GLY A 616 5.90 16.49 -43.85
C GLY A 616 5.85 15.13 -43.13
N GLN A 617 6.98 14.42 -43.12
CA GLN A 617 7.08 13.03 -42.68
C GLN A 617 7.31 12.96 -41.17
N GLY A 618 6.25 12.62 -40.44
CA GLY A 618 6.24 12.52 -38.98
C GLY A 618 5.07 11.67 -38.50
N VAL A 619 5.05 11.36 -37.21
CA VAL A 619 3.88 10.79 -36.54
C VAL A 619 2.94 11.94 -36.17
N TYR A 620 1.71 11.85 -36.65
CA TYR A 620 0.67 12.86 -36.44
C TYR A 620 -0.25 12.44 -35.29
N GLY A 621 -0.56 13.39 -34.41
CA GLY A 621 -1.63 13.29 -33.43
C GLY A 621 -2.58 14.48 -33.55
N ALA A 622 -3.83 14.31 -33.16
CA ALA A 622 -4.81 15.39 -33.10
C ALA A 622 -5.36 15.52 -31.67
N GLU A 623 -5.68 16.74 -31.27
CA GLU A 623 -6.39 16.98 -30.01
C GLU A 623 -7.90 16.68 -30.11
N SER A 624 -8.39 16.45 -31.33
CA SER A 624 -9.80 16.18 -31.61
C SER A 624 -9.99 14.76 -32.14
N SER A 625 -10.90 14.02 -31.50
CA SER A 625 -11.38 12.72 -31.99
C SER A 625 -11.99 12.84 -33.39
N THR A 626 -12.60 13.99 -33.70
CA THR A 626 -13.17 14.33 -35.00
C THR A 626 -12.15 14.29 -36.12
N LYS A 627 -10.98 14.93 -35.92
CA LYS A 627 -9.92 14.94 -36.91
C LYS A 627 -9.38 13.53 -37.14
N SER A 628 -9.20 12.76 -36.06
CA SER A 628 -8.70 11.38 -36.17
C SER A 628 -9.68 10.45 -36.87
N ASP A 629 -10.99 10.61 -36.69
CA ASP A 629 -12.00 9.82 -37.42
C ASP A 629 -11.88 9.96 -38.94
N GLN A 630 -11.37 11.09 -39.46
CA GLN A 630 -11.15 11.29 -40.89
C GLN A 630 -10.05 10.37 -41.48
N TYR A 631 -9.28 9.68 -40.64
CA TYR A 631 -8.16 8.81 -41.07
C TYR A 631 -8.37 7.32 -40.74
N THR A 632 -9.57 6.93 -40.29
CA THR A 632 -9.84 5.54 -39.86
C THR A 632 -10.32 4.60 -40.99
N ASP A 633 -10.49 5.12 -42.19
CA ASP A 633 -10.86 4.39 -43.40
C ASP A 633 -10.30 5.05 -44.67
N ASP A 634 -10.53 4.45 -45.83
CA ASP A 634 -10.08 4.99 -47.10
C ASP A 634 -10.98 6.14 -47.56
N ARG A 635 -10.39 7.28 -47.94
CA ARG A 635 -11.13 8.45 -48.41
C ARG A 635 -11.98 8.20 -49.64
N THR A 636 -11.63 7.18 -50.44
CA THR A 636 -12.39 6.77 -51.62
C THR A 636 -13.41 5.67 -51.34
N ASN A 637 -13.38 5.07 -50.15
CA ASN A 637 -14.26 3.97 -49.75
C ASN A 637 -14.62 4.08 -48.26
N ARG A 638 -15.45 5.07 -47.94
CA ARG A 638 -15.93 5.36 -46.58
C ARG A 638 -17.21 4.58 -46.29
N ASP A 639 -17.36 4.07 -45.07
CA ASP A 639 -18.56 3.36 -44.65
C ASP A 639 -18.89 3.56 -43.16
N MET A 640 -19.99 2.94 -42.72
CA MET A 640 -20.47 2.93 -41.33
C MET A 640 -19.94 1.73 -40.50
N SER A 641 -19.01 0.93 -41.05
CA SER A 641 -18.46 -0.22 -40.31
C SER A 641 -17.75 0.24 -39.02
N PRO A 642 -17.57 -0.63 -38.02
CA PRO A 642 -16.83 -0.29 -36.81
C PRO A 642 -15.45 0.28 -37.14
N LYS A 643 -15.08 1.36 -36.46
CA LYS A 643 -13.82 2.08 -36.64
C LYS A 643 -12.94 1.92 -35.42
N SER A 644 -11.65 2.19 -35.61
CA SER A 644 -10.69 2.20 -34.50
C SER A 644 -9.74 3.38 -34.62
N MET A 645 -9.33 3.92 -33.48
CA MET A 645 -8.27 4.92 -33.37
C MET A 645 -7.44 4.66 -32.12
N PHE A 646 -6.23 5.22 -32.06
CA PHE A 646 -5.40 5.16 -30.87
C PHE A 646 -5.50 6.44 -30.05
N LEU A 647 -5.57 6.30 -28.73
CA LEU A 647 -5.21 7.38 -27.81
C LEU A 647 -3.74 7.16 -27.40
N THR A 648 -2.92 8.10 -27.81
CA THR A 648 -1.46 7.97 -27.82
C THR A 648 -0.85 8.98 -26.85
N ARG A 649 0.09 8.54 -26.00
CA ARG A 649 0.95 9.46 -25.27
C ARG A 649 1.99 10.04 -26.20
N MET A 650 2.22 11.33 -26.15
CA MET A 650 3.17 12.02 -27.02
C MET A 650 3.99 13.01 -26.20
N CYS A 651 5.31 12.81 -26.17
CA CYS A 651 6.28 13.73 -25.56
C CYS A 651 6.64 14.82 -26.57
N MET A 652 6.08 16.02 -26.39
CA MET A 652 6.28 17.13 -27.30
C MET A 652 7.54 17.96 -27.01
N GLY A 653 8.08 17.92 -25.78
CA GLY A 653 9.30 18.64 -25.43
C GLY A 653 9.23 20.13 -25.77
N GLU A 654 10.27 20.67 -26.41
CA GLU A 654 10.25 22.04 -26.92
C GLU A 654 9.48 22.16 -28.24
N ILE A 655 8.35 22.87 -28.21
CA ILE A 655 7.38 22.94 -29.30
C ILE A 655 7.71 24.08 -30.26
N CYS A 656 7.69 23.80 -31.56
CA CYS A 656 7.62 24.81 -32.62
C CYS A 656 6.16 25.00 -33.07
N ILE A 657 5.60 26.21 -32.89
CA ILE A 657 4.28 26.53 -33.43
C ILE A 657 4.39 26.96 -34.90
N VAL A 658 3.59 26.32 -35.75
CA VAL A 658 3.48 26.68 -37.18
C VAL A 658 2.03 27.01 -37.55
N ASP A 659 1.87 28.12 -38.26
CA ASP A 659 0.59 28.66 -38.75
C ASP A 659 0.44 28.55 -40.28
N LYS A 660 1.45 27.97 -40.94
CA LYS A 660 1.54 27.78 -42.39
C LYS A 660 2.07 26.37 -42.71
N PRO A 661 1.69 25.78 -43.86
CA PRO A 661 2.20 24.47 -44.26
C PRO A 661 3.72 24.49 -44.38
N LEU A 662 4.38 23.54 -43.72
CA LEU A 662 5.83 23.40 -43.75
C LEU A 662 6.15 21.92 -43.86
N ARG A 663 6.66 21.44 -45.00
CA ARG A 663 6.97 20.01 -45.19
C ARG A 663 8.26 19.64 -44.46
N MET A 664 8.15 19.12 -43.25
CA MET A 664 9.27 18.80 -42.38
C MET A 664 9.60 17.30 -42.40
N GLN A 665 10.89 16.94 -42.43
CA GLN A 665 11.33 15.54 -42.25
C GLN A 665 11.95 15.30 -40.86
N ARG A 666 12.06 16.37 -40.08
CA ARG A 666 12.58 16.46 -38.72
C ARG A 666 12.14 17.81 -38.13
N PRO A 667 12.24 18.01 -36.81
CA PRO A 667 11.93 19.31 -36.22
C PRO A 667 12.77 20.47 -36.80
N PRO A 668 12.22 21.70 -36.86
CA PRO A 668 12.94 22.87 -37.34
C PRO A 668 14.11 23.25 -36.42
N CYS A 669 15.09 23.95 -36.98
CA CYS A 669 16.09 24.63 -36.17
C CYS A 669 15.49 25.79 -35.37
N LYS A 670 15.88 25.92 -34.10
CA LYS A 670 15.41 27.00 -33.21
C LYS A 670 15.85 28.38 -33.62
N SER A 671 17.01 28.51 -34.26
CA SER A 671 17.59 29.81 -34.62
C SER A 671 17.04 30.36 -35.93
N CYS A 672 16.82 29.51 -36.93
CA CYS A 672 16.45 29.96 -38.28
C CYS A 672 15.13 29.38 -38.81
N LEU A 673 14.47 28.51 -38.04
CA LEU A 673 13.23 27.80 -38.41
C LEU A 673 13.34 27.02 -39.73
N SER A 674 14.57 26.78 -40.22
CA SER A 674 14.85 26.01 -41.42
C SER A 674 15.12 24.54 -41.06
N LEU A 675 14.79 23.66 -42.02
CA LEU A 675 15.15 22.25 -41.97
C LEU A 675 16.63 22.01 -42.30
N ARG A 676 17.21 22.90 -43.12
CA ARG A 676 18.62 22.88 -43.54
C ARG A 676 19.25 24.21 -43.16
N CYS A 677 20.00 24.21 -42.06
CA CYS A 677 20.72 25.41 -41.65
C CYS A 677 21.80 25.79 -42.68
N LYS A 678 22.00 27.09 -42.89
CA LYS A 678 23.17 27.62 -43.60
C LYS A 678 24.43 27.40 -42.74
N LYS A 679 25.64 27.42 -43.33
CA LYS A 679 26.93 27.09 -42.67
C LYS A 679 27.13 27.75 -41.28
N GLU A 680 26.62 28.96 -41.09
CA GLU A 680 26.73 29.73 -39.84
C GLU A 680 25.88 29.18 -38.69
N CYS A 681 24.83 28.40 -38.99
CA CYS A 681 23.97 27.79 -38.01
C CYS A 681 24.30 26.29 -37.91
N ARG A 682 24.99 25.91 -36.83
CA ARG A 682 25.29 24.50 -36.54
C ARG A 682 23.94 23.79 -36.32
N ASN A 683 23.63 22.79 -37.15
CA ASN A 683 22.37 22.00 -37.19
C ASN A 683 22.04 21.24 -35.87
N THR A 684 22.58 21.65 -34.73
CA THR A 684 22.57 20.92 -33.46
C THR A 684 21.50 21.42 -32.48
N ASN A 685 20.80 22.52 -32.79
CA ASN A 685 19.76 23.09 -31.93
C ASN A 685 18.39 23.08 -32.62
N LEU A 686 17.72 21.93 -32.56
CA LEU A 686 16.40 21.69 -33.15
C LEU A 686 15.31 21.67 -32.06
N PHE A 687 14.09 22.08 -32.41
CA PHE A 687 12.90 21.79 -31.60
C PHE A 687 12.71 20.27 -31.44
N ASP A 688 11.79 19.86 -30.57
CA ASP A 688 11.45 18.45 -30.35
C ASP A 688 10.19 18.02 -31.11
N SER A 689 9.26 18.96 -31.31
CA SER A 689 7.99 18.71 -31.98
C SER A 689 7.46 19.95 -32.69
N VAL A 690 6.41 19.74 -33.47
CA VAL A 690 5.66 20.80 -34.13
C VAL A 690 4.21 20.76 -33.67
N LEU A 691 3.69 21.92 -33.26
CA LEU A 691 2.26 22.15 -33.05
C LEU A 691 1.75 22.98 -34.22
N VAL A 692 0.86 22.39 -35.00
CA VAL A 692 0.14 23.06 -36.09
C VAL A 692 -1.02 23.81 -35.47
N ASP A 693 -0.88 25.13 -35.39
CA ASP A 693 -1.89 26.02 -34.81
C ASP A 693 -2.03 27.27 -35.69
N GLY A 694 -2.87 27.16 -36.71
CA GLY A 694 -3.09 28.19 -37.73
C GLY A 694 -4.56 28.36 -38.07
N PRO A 695 -4.90 28.84 -39.28
CA PRO A 695 -6.28 29.09 -39.69
C PRO A 695 -7.12 27.81 -39.88
N TRP A 696 -6.52 26.62 -39.76
CA TRP A 696 -7.23 25.36 -39.87
C TRP A 696 -8.12 25.08 -38.66
N ILE A 697 -9.14 24.26 -38.92
CA ILE A 697 -10.15 23.86 -37.94
C ILE A 697 -9.54 23.05 -36.81
N PHE A 698 -8.67 22.10 -37.14
CA PHE A 698 -8.08 21.16 -36.19
C PHE A 698 -6.60 21.48 -35.97
N ARG A 699 -6.17 21.42 -34.71
CA ARG A 699 -4.74 21.45 -34.37
C ARG A 699 -4.17 20.04 -34.40
N GLU A 700 -2.96 19.95 -34.93
CA GLU A 700 -2.24 18.69 -35.09
C GLU A 700 -0.85 18.80 -34.48
N MET A 701 -0.38 17.71 -33.91
CA MET A 701 0.92 17.60 -33.27
C MET A 701 1.75 16.62 -34.07
N VAL A 702 2.98 17.00 -34.40
CA VAL A 702 3.88 16.20 -35.22
C VAL A 702 5.18 15.94 -34.47
N VAL A 703 5.50 14.67 -34.30
CA VAL A 703 6.78 14.19 -33.76
C VAL A 703 7.49 13.35 -34.81
N TYR A 704 8.81 13.23 -34.74
CA TYR A 704 9.62 12.69 -35.84
C TYR A 704 10.41 11.43 -35.45
N ASP A 705 10.52 11.16 -34.16
CA ASP A 705 11.04 9.90 -33.63
C ASP A 705 9.89 9.04 -33.09
N HIS A 706 9.84 7.77 -33.51
CA HIS A 706 8.88 6.79 -33.00
C HIS A 706 8.91 6.63 -31.47
N ALA A 707 10.06 6.87 -30.82
CA ALA A 707 10.18 6.81 -29.37
C ALA A 707 9.51 8.00 -28.65
N GLN A 708 9.08 9.05 -29.38
CA GLN A 708 8.34 10.17 -28.80
C GLN A 708 6.90 9.81 -28.41
N CYS A 709 6.40 8.66 -28.83
CA CYS A 709 5.00 8.31 -28.64
C CYS A 709 4.78 6.84 -28.25
N TYR A 710 3.70 6.61 -27.51
CA TYR A 710 3.24 5.28 -27.11
C TYR A 710 1.72 5.15 -27.32
N PRO A 711 1.25 4.28 -28.24
CA PRO A 711 -0.18 4.08 -28.50
C PRO A 711 -0.82 3.29 -27.35
N GLU A 712 -1.20 3.98 -26.28
CA GLU A 712 -1.59 3.34 -25.02
C GLU A 712 -2.97 2.67 -25.07
N PHE A 713 -3.95 3.29 -25.72
CA PHE A 713 -5.30 2.72 -25.81
C PHE A 713 -5.73 2.55 -27.26
N LEU A 714 -6.20 1.35 -27.60
CA LEU A 714 -6.96 1.09 -28.82
C LEU A 714 -8.43 1.31 -28.52
N ILE A 715 -9.02 2.32 -29.17
CA ILE A 715 -10.42 2.70 -29.03
C ILE A 715 -11.17 2.14 -30.23
N LYS A 716 -12.20 1.34 -30.00
CA LYS A 716 -13.16 0.91 -31.02
C LYS A 716 -14.46 1.68 -30.85
N TYR A 717 -15.05 2.08 -31.96
CA TYR A 717 -16.26 2.90 -31.96
C TYR A 717 -17.10 2.69 -33.21
N GLN A 718 -18.33 3.19 -33.19
CA GLN A 718 -19.23 3.22 -34.34
C GLN A 718 -19.61 4.66 -34.66
N ARG A 719 -19.80 4.95 -35.95
CA ARG A 719 -20.43 6.19 -36.42
C ARG A 719 -21.95 6.03 -36.26
N VAL A 720 -22.63 7.04 -35.72
CA VAL A 720 -24.08 6.98 -35.40
C VAL A 720 -24.80 8.19 -35.97
N LYS A 721 -26.01 7.95 -36.50
CA LYS A 721 -26.89 8.95 -37.13
C LYS A 721 -27.74 9.70 -36.11
#